data_AF-A0A935I1D1-F1
#
_entry.id   AF-A0A935I1D1-F1
#
_cell.length_a   1.000
_cell.length_b   1.000
_cell.length_c   1.000
_cell.angle_alpha   90.00
_cell.angle_beta   90.00
_cell.angle_gamma   90.00
#
_symmetry.space_group_name_H-M   'P 1'
#
loop_
_entity.id
_entity.type
_entity.pdbx_description
1 polymer ?
#
loop_
_entity_poly.entity_id
_entity_poly.type
_entity_poly.pdbx_seq_one_letter_code
_entity_poly.pdbx_strand_id
1 'polypeptide(L)'
;MRSILVLFSILIVSISAKGQVDFTARPVADHLNIPWDLLEGPDGKIWFTERVGLVSRIHPDTKEKDTILDFRESVANSVEIGLLGMVLHPNFSEQPYVYAAYAFKDYDTWVKRVLRGRFDGSKIVDITNIYELKPAQQWHQGCRLIILPDTTLMFTNGDQPAPDSTFSLTSEIGKTIRINLDGSIPADNPFPGSKIWSIGHRNPQGMCRLPNGNIFASEHGDRIEDEINLIIKGANYGWPKIEGRCDLPSEIDFCTANNVVEPVWSSGTQLTYAPSGLEYYPHTRYPALTGKLLGVFLKASRMMAFTLSEDQSTITKTDHMLMFRYGRLRDVLVMSDGRLFVCTGNYDARNIAPFPKPDHDVIVELLPVWEYEEPKVRVPLDTIVYRADAGDTVKTAVEFCSDGGTPVNYNRFATNPGNIFEARFWQDGASTEGTDCYLFRVQYTPQTDFPYVATATVYYANPGEEEHSQYATLIGLPKKGYVRSTQDTFMVSAGSTVQCSVRNIGLDTVTVTSALFSPSGSATADPLEYPVMVAPDEVQTLTFTITPPIMPGKVIDVVLLTDAFRDATFSIKLLPVSVEEEERGPRFGLAPQPVKDALYITLEDGATHMITVHDVLGRPVYSAEHSGTSVSIPIMSFSSTASNGVYTLSVSARGHTRTTPFLLAP
;
A
#
# COMPACT_ATOMS: atom_id res chain seq x y z
N MET A 1 -42.28 48.09 -7.24
CA MET A 1 -41.16 47.38 -7.89
C MET A 1 -41.03 46.02 -7.23
N ARG A 2 -41.24 44.94 -7.99
CA ARG A 2 -41.15 43.54 -7.53
C ARG A 2 -39.68 43.13 -7.56
N SER A 3 -39.11 42.72 -6.43
CA SER A 3 -37.79 42.09 -6.38
C SER A 3 -37.98 40.58 -6.51
N ILE A 4 -37.45 40.03 -7.60
CA ILE A 4 -37.41 38.59 -7.90
C ILE A 4 -36.21 38.01 -7.15
N LEU A 5 -36.47 37.07 -6.24
CA LEU A 5 -35.44 36.24 -5.62
C LEU A 5 -35.20 35.03 -6.53
N VAL A 6 -34.04 34.95 -7.17
CA VAL A 6 -33.61 33.78 -7.95
C VAL A 6 -32.89 32.83 -6.99
N LEU A 7 -33.50 31.68 -6.68
CA LEU A 7 -32.80 30.58 -6.02
C LEU A 7 -31.89 29.88 -7.04
N PHE A 8 -30.58 29.88 -6.79
CA PHE A 8 -29.64 28.99 -7.47
C PHE A 8 -29.62 27.65 -6.74
N SER A 9 -30.18 26.63 -7.37
CA SER A 9 -30.01 25.23 -6.97
C SER A 9 -28.59 24.80 -7.36
N ILE A 10 -27.69 24.63 -6.39
CA ILE A 10 -26.39 24.00 -6.63
C ILE A 10 -26.63 22.49 -6.75
N LEU A 11 -26.64 22.01 -7.99
CA LEU A 11 -26.63 20.58 -8.30
C LEU A 11 -25.23 20.04 -7.96
N ILE A 12 -25.08 19.41 -6.80
CA ILE A 12 -23.86 18.67 -6.45
C ILE A 12 -23.89 17.39 -7.29
N VAL A 13 -23.22 17.41 -8.44
CA VAL A 13 -22.88 16.19 -9.18
C VAL A 13 -21.71 15.57 -8.42
N SER A 14 -21.99 14.49 -7.68
CA SER A 14 -20.94 13.64 -7.12
C SER A 14 -20.19 12.99 -8.28
N ILE A 15 -19.02 13.52 -8.63
CA ILE A 15 -18.06 12.85 -9.49
C ILE A 15 -17.44 11.74 -8.65
N SER A 16 -17.88 10.49 -8.86
CA SER A 16 -17.16 9.32 -8.37
C SER A 16 -15.87 9.21 -9.18
N ALA A 17 -14.73 9.35 -8.52
CA ALA A 17 -13.43 9.12 -9.13
C ALA A 17 -13.24 7.62 -9.38
N LYS A 18 -13.69 7.11 -10.52
CA LYS A 18 -13.28 5.79 -11.01
C LYS A 18 -11.78 5.84 -11.31
N GLY A 19 -10.95 5.06 -10.60
CA GLY A 19 -9.60 4.76 -11.09
C GLY A 19 -8.45 4.54 -10.10
N GLN A 20 -8.67 4.51 -8.78
CA GLN A 20 -7.59 4.14 -7.85
C GLN A 20 -7.61 2.63 -7.62
N VAL A 21 -6.52 1.94 -7.98
CA VAL A 21 -6.34 0.51 -7.68
C VAL A 21 -5.77 0.43 -6.27
N ASP A 22 -6.59 -0.02 -5.33
CA ASP A 22 -6.09 -0.36 -4.02
C ASP A 22 -5.51 -1.78 -4.01
N PHE A 23 -4.42 -1.93 -3.28
CA PHE A 23 -3.77 -3.22 -3.04
C PHE A 23 -3.83 -3.57 -1.56
N THR A 24 -4.13 -4.82 -1.27
CA THR A 24 -3.65 -5.43 -0.02
C THR A 24 -2.26 -6.00 -0.29
N ALA A 25 -1.48 -6.29 0.76
CA ALA A 25 -0.17 -6.87 0.57
C ALA A 25 0.09 -8.03 1.52
N ARG A 26 0.81 -9.02 1.00
CA ARG A 26 1.23 -10.21 1.73
C ARG A 26 2.76 -10.24 1.74
N PRO A 27 3.42 -10.18 2.91
CA PRO A 27 4.86 -10.39 3.00
C PRO A 27 5.24 -11.79 2.52
N VAL A 28 6.22 -11.87 1.64
CA VAL A 28 6.78 -13.11 1.08
C VAL A 28 8.13 -13.42 1.72
N ALA A 29 8.97 -12.39 1.87
CA ALA A 29 10.25 -12.44 2.55
C ALA A 29 10.45 -11.20 3.42
N ASP A 30 11.19 -11.34 4.51
CA ASP A 30 11.55 -10.28 5.44
C ASP A 30 13.01 -10.43 5.89
N HIS A 31 13.50 -9.45 6.68
CA HIS A 31 14.89 -9.37 7.17
C HIS A 31 15.95 -9.47 6.06
N LEU A 32 15.61 -8.96 4.87
CA LEU A 32 16.51 -8.95 3.73
C LEU A 32 17.47 -7.78 3.81
N ASN A 33 18.62 -7.90 3.15
CA ASN A 33 19.57 -6.81 3.05
C ASN A 33 19.54 -6.18 1.66
N ILE A 34 18.69 -5.16 1.51
CA ILE A 34 18.52 -4.37 0.29
C ILE A 34 18.40 -5.32 -0.93
N PRO A 35 17.30 -6.09 -1.02
CA PRO A 35 16.99 -6.85 -2.23
C PRO A 35 17.01 -5.89 -3.42
N TRP A 36 17.81 -6.17 -4.45
CA TRP A 36 18.15 -5.20 -5.49
C TRP A 36 17.46 -5.48 -6.82
N ASP A 37 17.49 -6.73 -7.27
CA ASP A 37 16.82 -7.20 -8.48
C ASP A 37 15.88 -8.37 -8.15
N LEU A 38 14.71 -8.43 -8.75
CA LEU A 38 13.74 -9.51 -8.65
C LEU A 38 13.46 -10.08 -10.04
N LEU A 39 13.47 -11.40 -10.17
CA LEU A 39 13.05 -12.08 -11.40
C LEU A 39 12.32 -13.38 -11.10
N GLU A 40 11.44 -13.80 -12.00
CA GLU A 40 10.86 -15.14 -11.96
C GLU A 40 11.86 -16.17 -12.46
N GLY A 41 12.16 -17.16 -11.62
CA GLY A 41 12.99 -18.29 -11.99
C GLY A 41 12.22 -19.36 -12.78
N PRO A 42 12.92 -20.25 -13.50
CA PRO A 42 12.30 -21.35 -14.25
C PRO A 42 11.60 -22.39 -13.35
N ASP A 43 11.84 -22.32 -12.04
CA ASP A 43 11.26 -23.15 -11.00
C ASP A 43 10.01 -22.52 -10.35
N GLY A 44 9.51 -21.41 -10.89
CA GLY A 44 8.36 -20.68 -10.34
C GLY A 44 8.66 -19.97 -9.01
N LYS A 45 9.93 -19.92 -8.60
CA LYS A 45 10.38 -19.15 -7.44
C LYS A 45 10.74 -17.73 -7.86
N ILE A 46 10.69 -16.80 -6.91
CA ILE A 46 11.25 -15.45 -7.08
C ILE A 46 12.74 -15.54 -6.78
N TRP A 47 13.58 -15.27 -7.76
CA TRP A 47 15.02 -15.16 -7.60
C TRP A 47 15.38 -13.69 -7.40
N PHE A 48 16.30 -13.42 -6.49
CA PHE A 48 16.67 -12.05 -6.17
C PHE A 48 18.11 -11.93 -5.70
N THR A 49 18.68 -10.76 -5.97
CA THR A 49 19.98 -10.34 -5.44
C THR A 49 19.78 -9.56 -4.16
N GLU A 50 20.65 -9.75 -3.18
CA GLU A 50 20.79 -8.89 -2.01
C GLU A 50 22.12 -8.15 -2.13
N ARG A 51 22.10 -6.83 -1.90
CA ARG A 51 23.26 -5.95 -2.18
C ARG A 51 24.55 -6.42 -1.49
N VAL A 52 24.43 -7.11 -0.38
CA VAL A 52 25.58 -7.65 0.36
C VAL A 52 26.40 -8.68 -0.42
N GLY A 53 25.85 -9.25 -1.51
CA GLY A 53 26.52 -10.30 -2.27
C GLY A 53 25.81 -11.64 -2.26
N LEU A 54 24.50 -11.70 -2.05
CA LEU A 54 23.77 -12.97 -2.07
C LEU A 54 22.85 -13.04 -3.29
N VAL A 55 22.75 -14.23 -3.89
CA VAL A 55 21.60 -14.59 -4.73
C VAL A 55 20.78 -15.61 -3.97
N SER A 56 19.51 -15.32 -3.78
CA SER A 56 18.56 -16.23 -3.16
C SER A 56 17.36 -16.46 -4.08
N ARG A 57 16.65 -17.56 -3.85
CA ARG A 57 15.35 -17.86 -4.47
C ARG A 57 14.33 -18.21 -3.41
N ILE A 58 13.10 -17.75 -3.55
CA ILE A 58 12.03 -18.01 -2.60
C ILE A 58 10.75 -18.44 -3.29
N HIS A 59 10.10 -19.48 -2.78
CA HIS A 59 8.78 -19.86 -3.27
C HIS A 59 7.73 -18.87 -2.74
N PRO A 60 6.93 -18.22 -3.60
CA PRO A 60 6.04 -17.13 -3.18
C PRO A 60 4.96 -17.56 -2.17
N ASP A 61 4.45 -18.79 -2.28
CA ASP A 61 3.39 -19.28 -1.38
C ASP A 61 3.90 -20.01 -0.12
N THR A 62 4.84 -20.95 -0.26
CA THR A 62 5.39 -21.69 0.89
C THR A 62 6.46 -20.90 1.67
N LYS A 63 6.99 -19.82 1.09
CA LYS A 63 8.07 -18.98 1.63
C LYS A 63 9.39 -19.72 1.88
N GLU A 64 9.56 -20.89 1.27
CA GLU A 64 10.82 -21.63 1.32
C GLU A 64 11.91 -20.86 0.56
N LYS A 65 12.91 -20.36 1.30
CA LYS A 65 14.04 -19.56 0.80
C LYS A 65 15.32 -20.38 0.76
N ASP A 66 16.01 -20.37 -0.38
CA ASP A 66 17.33 -20.94 -0.57
C ASP A 66 18.32 -19.87 -1.03
N THR A 67 19.49 -19.76 -0.38
CA THR A 67 20.60 -18.96 -0.91
C THR A 67 21.42 -19.81 -1.88
N ILE A 68 21.48 -19.40 -3.14
CA ILE A 68 22.09 -20.15 -4.25
C ILE A 68 23.46 -19.59 -4.69
N LEU A 69 23.82 -18.38 -4.24
CA LEU A 69 25.16 -17.82 -4.35
C LEU A 69 25.50 -17.01 -3.10
N ASP A 70 26.71 -17.21 -2.58
CA ASP A 70 27.31 -16.35 -1.56
C ASP A 70 28.60 -15.75 -2.11
N PHE A 71 28.56 -14.45 -2.34
CA PHE A 71 29.62 -13.66 -2.97
C PHE A 71 30.02 -12.47 -2.09
N ARG A 72 29.70 -12.52 -0.79
CA ARG A 72 29.96 -11.44 0.17
C ARG A 72 31.43 -11.02 0.26
N GLU A 73 32.34 -11.98 0.12
CA GLU A 73 33.80 -11.73 0.13
C GLU A 73 34.32 -11.12 -1.18
N SER A 74 33.51 -11.13 -2.24
CA SER A 74 33.91 -10.68 -3.58
C SER A 74 33.28 -9.34 -3.99
N VAL A 75 32.31 -8.85 -3.22
CA VAL A 75 31.64 -7.57 -3.47
C VAL A 75 31.96 -6.57 -2.37
N ALA A 76 31.90 -5.28 -2.70
CA ALA A 76 31.88 -4.24 -1.68
C ALA A 76 30.44 -3.85 -1.39
N ASN A 77 30.05 -3.86 -0.12
CA ASN A 77 28.77 -3.35 0.33
C ASN A 77 28.95 -1.91 0.87
N SER A 78 28.88 -0.92 -0.01
CA SER A 78 29.10 0.49 0.32
C SER A 78 28.17 1.40 -0.48
N VAL A 79 27.57 2.41 0.15
CA VAL A 79 26.77 3.46 -0.51
C VAL A 79 25.69 2.91 -1.48
N GLU A 80 26.00 2.71 -2.76
CA GLU A 80 25.12 2.13 -3.79
C GLU A 80 25.61 0.81 -4.39
N ILE A 81 26.85 0.41 -4.10
CA ILE A 81 27.49 -0.78 -4.67
C ILE A 81 27.27 -2.04 -3.86
N GLY A 82 27.44 -3.17 -4.54
CA GLY A 82 27.21 -4.50 -4.05
C GLY A 82 27.03 -5.48 -5.19
N LEU A 83 26.27 -6.54 -4.95
CA LEU A 83 25.63 -7.33 -6.00
C LEU A 83 24.30 -6.66 -6.38
N LEU A 84 24.14 -6.33 -7.66
CA LEU A 84 23.10 -5.44 -8.15
C LEU A 84 22.18 -6.19 -9.10
N GLY A 85 22.08 -5.78 -10.35
CA GLY A 85 21.15 -6.41 -11.28
C GLY A 85 21.52 -7.85 -11.64
N MET A 86 20.52 -8.63 -12.02
CA MET A 86 20.64 -10.02 -12.44
C MET A 86 19.65 -10.33 -13.57
N VAL A 87 20.06 -11.19 -14.49
CA VAL A 87 19.17 -11.72 -15.53
C VAL A 87 19.51 -13.18 -15.83
N LEU A 88 18.50 -13.96 -16.19
CA LEU A 88 18.65 -15.36 -16.59
C LEU A 88 18.72 -15.47 -18.10
N HIS A 89 19.49 -16.45 -18.60
CA HIS A 89 19.45 -16.80 -20.01
C HIS A 89 18.02 -17.18 -20.45
N PRO A 90 17.51 -16.69 -21.60
CA PRO A 90 16.12 -16.91 -22.02
C PRO A 90 15.79 -18.39 -22.27
N ASN A 91 16.77 -19.18 -22.69
CA ASN A 91 16.68 -20.64 -22.80
C ASN A 91 17.34 -21.30 -21.59
N PHE A 92 16.83 -21.07 -20.38
CA PHE A 92 17.50 -21.48 -19.14
C PHE A 92 17.59 -23.00 -18.97
N SER A 93 16.64 -23.77 -19.53
CA SER A 93 16.63 -25.23 -19.44
C SER A 93 17.82 -25.88 -20.15
N GLU A 94 18.26 -25.31 -21.27
CA GLU A 94 19.41 -25.82 -22.03
C GLU A 94 20.70 -25.07 -21.71
N GLN A 95 20.57 -23.80 -21.34
CA GLN A 95 21.67 -22.90 -21.03
C GLN A 95 21.40 -22.26 -19.66
N PRO A 96 21.66 -22.97 -18.55
CA PRO A 96 21.32 -22.50 -17.20
C PRO A 96 22.31 -21.43 -16.72
N TYR A 97 22.47 -20.36 -17.49
CA TYR A 97 23.38 -19.26 -17.21
C TYR A 97 22.65 -18.11 -16.53
N VAL A 98 23.29 -17.60 -15.48
CA VAL A 98 22.89 -16.42 -14.71
C VAL A 98 23.92 -15.33 -14.98
N TYR A 99 23.46 -14.13 -15.25
CA TYR A 99 24.31 -12.95 -15.43
C TYR A 99 24.01 -11.98 -14.30
N ALA A 100 25.05 -11.42 -13.67
CA ALA A 100 24.85 -10.46 -12.59
C ALA A 100 25.92 -9.37 -12.60
N ALA A 101 25.54 -8.14 -12.26
CA ALA A 101 26.47 -7.04 -12.08
C ALA A 101 26.88 -6.91 -10.62
N TYR A 102 28.18 -6.72 -10.38
CA TYR A 102 28.70 -6.47 -9.04
C TYR A 102 29.85 -5.46 -9.07
N ALA A 103 30.10 -4.82 -7.93
CA ALA A 103 31.21 -3.91 -7.78
C ALA A 103 32.01 -4.18 -6.50
N PHE A 104 33.30 -3.90 -6.55
CA PHE A 104 34.26 -4.13 -5.47
C PHE A 104 35.39 -3.10 -5.54
N LYS A 105 36.19 -3.05 -4.47
CA LYS A 105 37.38 -2.19 -4.42
C LYS A 105 38.62 -3.01 -4.71
N ASP A 106 39.35 -2.66 -5.77
CA ASP A 106 40.67 -3.19 -6.10
C ASP A 106 41.72 -2.17 -5.68
N TYR A 107 42.30 -2.37 -4.49
CA TYR A 107 43.12 -1.37 -3.79
C TYR A 107 42.41 -0.02 -3.64
N ASP A 108 42.87 1.01 -4.34
CA ASP A 108 42.29 2.37 -4.33
C ASP A 108 41.35 2.64 -5.50
N THR A 109 41.11 1.64 -6.36
CA THR A 109 40.26 1.79 -7.54
C THR A 109 38.99 0.98 -7.41
N TRP A 110 37.84 1.63 -7.58
CA TRP A 110 36.56 0.94 -7.70
C TRP A 110 36.47 0.23 -9.05
N VAL A 111 35.93 -0.98 -9.05
CA VAL A 111 35.74 -1.80 -10.24
C VAL A 111 34.31 -2.31 -10.26
N LYS A 112 33.68 -2.23 -11.43
CA LYS A 112 32.41 -2.89 -11.71
C LYS A 112 32.62 -4.01 -12.72
N ARG A 113 31.95 -5.13 -12.54
CA ARG A 113 31.96 -6.25 -13.47
C ARG A 113 30.57 -6.80 -13.73
N VAL A 114 30.42 -7.46 -14.86
CA VAL A 114 29.31 -8.40 -15.11
C VAL A 114 29.88 -9.80 -15.16
N LEU A 115 29.35 -10.67 -14.32
CA LEU A 115 29.68 -12.09 -14.32
C LEU A 115 28.65 -12.90 -15.11
N ARG A 116 29.09 -14.06 -15.60
CA ARG A 116 28.26 -15.18 -16.03
C ARG A 116 28.58 -16.37 -15.12
N GLY A 117 27.59 -16.94 -14.47
CA GLY A 117 27.68 -18.19 -13.72
C GLY A 117 26.71 -19.23 -14.27
N ARG A 118 26.98 -20.51 -14.01
CA ARG A 118 26.10 -21.64 -14.39
C ARG A 118 25.36 -22.13 -13.16
N PHE A 119 24.04 -22.26 -13.24
CA PHE A 119 23.24 -22.90 -12.22
C PHE A 119 23.30 -24.42 -12.36
N ASP A 120 23.68 -25.14 -11.30
CA ASP A 120 23.84 -26.61 -11.31
C ASP A 120 22.63 -27.38 -10.77
N GLY A 121 21.52 -26.67 -10.50
CA GLY A 121 20.33 -27.20 -9.82
C GLY A 121 20.25 -26.83 -8.34
N SER A 122 21.39 -26.48 -7.72
CA SER A 122 21.48 -26.07 -6.32
C SER A 122 22.17 -24.72 -6.11
N LYS A 123 23.26 -24.46 -6.83
CA LYS A 123 24.14 -23.30 -6.66
C LYS A 123 24.52 -22.71 -8.02
N ILE A 124 24.94 -21.45 -7.99
CA ILE A 124 25.59 -20.79 -9.12
C ILE A 124 27.10 -21.07 -9.02
N VAL A 125 27.64 -21.75 -10.03
CA VAL A 125 29.03 -22.20 -10.13
C VAL A 125 29.66 -21.70 -11.45
N ASP A 126 30.92 -22.08 -11.72
CA ASP A 126 31.63 -21.77 -12.98
C ASP A 126 31.61 -20.28 -13.38
N ILE A 127 31.82 -19.41 -12.39
CA ILE A 127 31.71 -17.96 -12.53
C ILE A 127 32.87 -17.41 -13.38
N THR A 128 32.53 -16.67 -14.42
CA THR A 128 33.49 -15.94 -15.29
C THR A 128 33.05 -14.50 -15.46
N ASN A 129 33.99 -13.56 -15.49
CA ASN A 129 33.70 -12.16 -15.80
C ASN A 129 33.70 -11.92 -17.30
N ILE A 130 32.62 -11.34 -17.83
CA ILE A 130 32.44 -11.06 -19.26
C ILE A 130 32.51 -9.57 -19.58
N TYR A 131 32.54 -8.72 -18.55
CA TYR A 131 32.66 -7.27 -18.67
C TYR A 131 33.35 -6.69 -17.44
N GLU A 132 34.13 -5.63 -17.64
CA GLU A 132 34.75 -4.84 -16.58
C GLU A 132 34.74 -3.35 -16.94
N LEU A 133 34.37 -2.51 -15.98
CA LEU A 133 34.54 -1.06 -16.00
C LEU A 133 35.48 -0.65 -14.87
N LYS A 134 36.62 -0.05 -15.23
CA LYS A 134 37.65 0.43 -14.31
C LYS A 134 38.29 1.71 -14.88
N PRO A 135 38.32 2.83 -14.14
CA PRO A 135 37.75 3.04 -12.81
C PRO A 135 36.22 3.14 -12.83
N ALA A 136 35.59 2.60 -11.79
CA ALA A 136 34.19 2.83 -11.43
C ALA A 136 34.11 3.75 -10.19
N GLN A 137 32.96 3.79 -9.50
CA GLN A 137 32.77 4.48 -8.22
C GLN A 137 31.81 3.72 -7.29
N GLN A 138 31.70 4.17 -6.04
CA GLN A 138 30.76 3.60 -5.06
C GLN A 138 29.32 4.14 -5.17
N TRP A 139 29.09 5.09 -6.08
CA TRP A 139 27.77 5.64 -6.44
C TRP A 139 27.65 5.75 -7.96
N HIS A 140 26.42 5.91 -8.45
CA HIS A 140 26.04 6.03 -9.85
C HIS A 140 26.57 4.89 -10.73
N GLN A 141 26.24 3.66 -10.36
CA GLN A 141 26.72 2.50 -11.09
C GLN A 141 25.78 2.03 -12.20
N GLY A 142 24.50 2.42 -12.17
CA GLY A 142 23.47 1.83 -13.00
C GLY A 142 23.23 0.37 -12.62
N CYS A 143 23.68 -0.55 -13.48
CA CYS A 143 23.70 -2.01 -13.28
C CYS A 143 22.39 -2.76 -13.44
N ARG A 144 21.37 -2.20 -14.11
CA ARG A 144 20.22 -3.03 -14.52
C ARG A 144 20.58 -3.78 -15.80
N LEU A 145 20.20 -5.06 -15.91
CA LEU A 145 20.50 -5.92 -17.05
C LEU A 145 19.22 -6.49 -17.65
N ILE A 146 19.19 -6.64 -18.98
CA ILE A 146 18.20 -7.42 -19.71
C ILE A 146 18.90 -8.23 -20.81
N ILE A 147 18.32 -9.36 -21.20
CA ILE A 147 18.73 -10.08 -22.42
C ILE A 147 17.72 -9.78 -23.52
N LEU A 148 18.24 -9.41 -24.69
CA LEU A 148 17.45 -9.08 -25.87
C LEU A 148 17.09 -10.35 -26.67
N PRO A 149 16.05 -10.30 -27.54
CA PRO A 149 15.63 -11.45 -28.35
C PRO A 149 16.71 -12.00 -29.29
N ASP A 150 17.70 -11.19 -29.63
CA ASP A 150 18.86 -11.58 -30.44
C ASP A 150 19.97 -12.25 -29.61
N THR A 151 19.68 -12.60 -28.36
CA THR A 151 20.61 -13.22 -27.41
C THR A 151 21.84 -12.37 -27.11
N THR A 152 21.69 -11.05 -27.07
CA THR A 152 22.69 -10.12 -26.52
C THR A 152 22.30 -9.63 -25.13
N LEU A 153 23.29 -9.30 -24.31
CA LEU A 153 23.11 -8.73 -22.99
C LEU A 153 23.20 -7.20 -23.07
N MET A 154 22.16 -6.52 -22.60
CA MET A 154 22.12 -5.07 -22.46
C MET A 154 22.13 -4.69 -20.98
N PHE A 155 22.90 -3.66 -20.62
CA PHE A 155 22.94 -3.18 -19.24
C PHE A 155 23.37 -1.71 -19.13
N THR A 156 23.15 -1.13 -17.95
CA THR A 156 23.38 0.30 -17.69
C THR A 156 24.68 0.59 -16.93
N ASN A 157 25.35 1.67 -17.31
CA ASN A 157 26.45 2.28 -16.59
C ASN A 157 26.12 3.73 -16.24
N GLY A 158 26.28 4.12 -14.98
CA GLY A 158 26.19 5.53 -14.60
C GLY A 158 27.48 6.33 -14.87
N ASP A 159 27.44 7.60 -14.53
CA ASP A 159 28.34 8.67 -15.00
C ASP A 159 29.62 8.84 -14.19
N GLN A 160 29.80 8.07 -13.12
CA GLN A 160 30.94 8.23 -12.21
C GLN A 160 32.08 7.26 -12.55
N PRO A 161 33.36 7.68 -12.44
CA PRO A 161 33.84 8.94 -11.82
C PRO A 161 33.88 10.19 -12.72
N ALA A 162 33.42 10.13 -13.96
CA ALA A 162 33.70 11.16 -14.95
C ALA A 162 32.44 11.57 -15.72
N PRO A 163 31.57 12.44 -15.16
CA PRO A 163 30.33 12.86 -15.81
C PRO A 163 30.54 13.47 -17.19
N ASP A 164 31.60 14.27 -17.41
CA ASP A 164 31.89 14.82 -18.74
C ASP A 164 32.25 13.74 -19.80
N SER A 165 32.53 12.50 -19.40
CA SER A 165 32.80 11.38 -20.31
C SER A 165 31.54 10.70 -20.87
N THR A 166 30.35 11.11 -20.42
CA THR A 166 29.07 10.53 -20.88
C THR A 166 28.84 10.71 -22.39
N PHE A 167 29.41 11.74 -23.01
CA PHE A 167 29.38 11.94 -24.47
C PHE A 167 30.50 11.23 -25.22
N SER A 168 31.57 10.84 -24.53
CA SER A 168 32.71 10.20 -25.17
C SER A 168 32.36 8.78 -25.61
N LEU A 169 32.65 8.46 -26.87
CA LEU A 169 32.53 7.11 -27.42
C LEU A 169 33.73 6.21 -27.05
N THR A 170 34.77 6.77 -26.43
CA THR A 170 35.94 6.01 -25.95
C THR A 170 35.82 5.64 -24.47
N SER A 171 34.71 6.00 -23.81
CA SER A 171 34.43 5.70 -22.42
C SER A 171 33.08 5.02 -22.29
N GLU A 172 33.02 3.96 -21.49
CA GLU A 172 31.80 3.22 -21.19
C GLU A 172 31.02 3.83 -19.99
N ILE A 173 31.50 4.95 -19.43
CA ILE A 173 30.85 5.70 -18.34
C ILE A 173 29.61 6.45 -18.85
N GLY A 174 28.49 6.34 -18.14
CA GLY A 174 27.25 7.05 -18.46
C GLY A 174 26.59 6.57 -19.76
N LYS A 175 26.47 5.25 -19.92
CA LYS A 175 26.08 4.56 -21.16
C LYS A 175 25.04 3.48 -20.90
N THR A 176 24.23 3.17 -21.90
CA THR A 176 23.70 1.81 -22.07
C THR A 176 24.71 1.02 -22.89
N ILE A 177 25.04 -0.19 -22.45
CA ILE A 177 26.01 -1.10 -23.08
C ILE A 177 25.27 -2.31 -23.64
N ARG A 178 25.68 -2.80 -24.81
CA ARG A 178 25.21 -4.06 -25.41
C ARG A 178 26.40 -4.93 -25.84
N ILE A 179 26.43 -6.16 -25.32
CA ILE A 179 27.46 -7.17 -25.58
C ILE A 179 26.84 -8.52 -25.97
N ASN A 180 27.60 -9.39 -26.64
CA ASN A 180 27.24 -10.81 -26.73
C ASN A 180 27.36 -11.47 -25.35
N LEU A 181 26.71 -12.61 -25.14
CA LEU A 181 26.69 -13.33 -23.85
C LEU A 181 28.06 -13.84 -23.39
N ASP A 182 29.06 -13.84 -24.27
CA ASP A 182 30.46 -14.15 -23.97
C ASP A 182 31.33 -12.91 -23.68
N GLY A 183 30.76 -11.70 -23.76
CA GLY A 183 31.46 -10.44 -23.57
C GLY A 183 31.99 -9.78 -24.85
N SER A 184 31.91 -10.45 -26.00
CA SER A 184 32.35 -9.89 -27.28
C SER A 184 31.39 -8.81 -27.80
N ILE A 185 31.85 -8.01 -28.76
CA ILE A 185 31.09 -6.87 -29.30
C ILE A 185 30.15 -7.36 -30.42
N PRO A 186 28.82 -7.09 -30.34
CA PRO A 186 27.90 -7.33 -31.44
C PRO A 186 28.28 -6.49 -32.67
N ALA A 187 28.31 -7.13 -33.84
CA ALA A 187 28.74 -6.48 -35.09
C ALA A 187 27.79 -5.35 -35.55
N ASP A 188 26.54 -5.38 -35.09
CA ASP A 188 25.49 -4.43 -35.44
C ASP A 188 25.29 -3.32 -34.38
N ASN A 189 26.20 -3.18 -33.40
CA ASN A 189 26.16 -2.04 -32.48
C ASN A 189 26.25 -0.70 -33.25
N PRO A 190 25.64 0.39 -32.74
CA PRO A 190 25.55 1.67 -33.46
C PRO A 190 26.91 2.33 -33.70
N PHE A 191 27.89 2.04 -32.84
CA PHE A 191 29.23 2.60 -32.93
C PHE A 191 30.23 1.47 -33.27
N PRO A 192 30.88 1.51 -34.45
CA PRO A 192 31.77 0.43 -34.89
C PRO A 192 32.88 0.12 -33.88
N GLY A 193 33.03 -1.17 -33.55
CA GLY A 193 34.05 -1.62 -32.60
C GLY A 193 33.80 -1.23 -31.14
N SER A 194 32.60 -0.78 -30.79
CA SER A 194 32.23 -0.33 -29.45
C SER A 194 31.08 -1.14 -28.86
N LYS A 195 31.10 -1.32 -27.53
CA LYS A 195 30.00 -1.94 -26.77
C LYS A 195 28.84 -0.96 -26.51
N ILE A 196 29.03 0.33 -26.83
CA ILE A 196 28.05 1.38 -26.51
C ILE A 196 26.80 1.22 -27.37
N TRP A 197 25.64 1.28 -26.71
CA TRP A 197 24.33 1.33 -27.35
C TRP A 197 23.76 2.75 -27.38
N SER A 198 23.83 3.47 -26.26
CA SER A 198 23.40 4.88 -26.15
C SER A 198 24.30 5.64 -25.16
N ILE A 199 24.28 6.96 -25.26
CA ILE A 199 25.18 7.88 -24.53
C ILE A 199 24.40 8.92 -23.73
N GLY A 200 25.09 9.64 -22.84
CA GLY A 200 24.50 10.78 -22.14
C GLY A 200 23.61 10.39 -20.97
N HIS A 201 23.99 9.36 -20.20
CA HIS A 201 23.24 8.90 -19.02
C HIS A 201 23.95 9.24 -17.70
N ARG A 202 23.18 9.62 -16.67
CA ARG A 202 23.61 9.86 -15.30
C ARG A 202 23.68 8.59 -14.46
N ASN A 203 22.54 7.96 -14.15
CA ASN A 203 22.50 6.78 -13.29
C ASN A 203 21.22 5.95 -13.52
N PRO A 204 21.13 5.18 -14.61
CA PRO A 204 19.92 4.43 -14.92
C PRO A 204 19.84 3.10 -14.15
N GLN A 205 18.78 2.89 -13.35
CA GLN A 205 18.65 1.75 -12.43
C GLN A 205 17.44 0.85 -12.70
N GLY A 206 16.60 1.20 -13.67
CA GLY A 206 15.53 0.35 -14.19
C GLY A 206 15.66 0.17 -15.68
N MET A 207 15.21 -0.98 -16.17
CA MET A 207 15.18 -1.30 -17.60
C MET A 207 14.13 -2.38 -17.84
N CYS A 208 13.22 -2.13 -18.77
CA CYS A 208 12.15 -3.06 -19.13
C CYS A 208 11.97 -3.07 -20.65
N ARG A 209 11.84 -4.26 -21.23
CA ARG A 209 11.50 -4.43 -22.65
C ARG A 209 10.02 -4.78 -22.79
N LEU A 210 9.32 -4.01 -23.61
CA LEU A 210 7.91 -4.24 -23.93
C LEU A 210 7.75 -5.31 -25.03
N PRO A 211 6.54 -5.87 -25.19
CA PRO A 211 6.27 -6.86 -26.23
C PRO A 211 6.60 -6.37 -27.65
N ASN A 212 6.38 -5.09 -27.95
CA ASN A 212 6.68 -4.49 -29.25
C ASN A 212 8.19 -4.29 -29.51
N GLY A 213 9.05 -4.54 -28.50
CA GLY A 213 10.50 -4.38 -28.59
C GLY A 213 11.04 -3.04 -28.09
N ASN A 214 10.18 -2.09 -27.72
CA ASN A 214 10.64 -0.86 -27.07
C ASN A 214 11.28 -1.19 -25.73
N ILE A 215 12.36 -0.48 -25.41
CA ILE A 215 13.08 -0.63 -24.15
C ILE A 215 12.96 0.68 -23.41
N PHE A 216 12.41 0.65 -22.20
CA PHE A 216 12.38 1.81 -21.32
C PHE A 216 13.45 1.65 -20.25
N ALA A 217 14.08 2.76 -19.87
CA ALA A 217 14.96 2.82 -18.72
C ALA A 217 14.55 3.95 -17.79
N SER A 218 14.71 3.73 -16.48
CA SER A 218 14.49 4.78 -15.49
C SER A 218 15.83 5.32 -15.01
N GLU A 219 15.89 6.61 -14.74
CA GLU A 219 17.15 7.30 -14.48
C GLU A 219 17.04 8.35 -13.38
N HIS A 220 18.04 8.36 -12.49
CA HIS A 220 18.13 9.37 -11.45
C HIS A 220 18.73 10.67 -12.00
N GLY A 221 18.02 11.79 -11.86
CA GLY A 221 18.56 13.13 -12.12
C GLY A 221 19.42 13.65 -10.96
N ASP A 222 20.04 14.82 -11.12
CA ASP A 222 20.79 15.52 -10.08
C ASP A 222 19.88 16.31 -9.14
N ARG A 223 19.20 15.55 -8.27
CA ARG A 223 18.22 16.01 -7.26
C ARG A 223 16.87 16.41 -7.83
N ILE A 224 16.78 16.73 -9.12
CA ILE A 224 15.54 17.05 -9.83
C ILE A 224 15.45 16.16 -11.07
N GLU A 225 14.39 16.34 -11.89
CA GLU A 225 14.30 15.79 -13.24
C GLU A 225 14.72 14.31 -13.33
N ASP A 226 14.16 13.47 -12.46
CA ASP A 226 14.28 12.03 -12.62
C ASP A 226 13.47 11.59 -13.85
N GLU A 227 14.01 10.64 -14.61
CA GLU A 227 13.53 10.38 -15.97
C GLU A 227 13.02 8.95 -16.16
N ILE A 228 12.07 8.80 -17.08
CA ILE A 228 11.86 7.57 -17.83
C ILE A 228 12.20 7.86 -19.28
N ASN A 229 13.09 7.05 -19.85
CA ASN A 229 13.63 7.19 -21.20
C ASN A 229 13.22 6.01 -22.07
N LEU A 230 12.80 6.27 -23.32
CA LEU A 230 12.74 5.25 -24.36
C LEU A 230 14.14 5.08 -24.95
N ILE A 231 14.77 3.92 -24.75
CA ILE A 231 16.15 3.63 -25.15
C ILE A 231 16.24 3.36 -26.66
N ILE A 232 16.88 4.29 -27.38
CA ILE A 232 17.01 4.28 -28.83
C ILE A 232 18.47 4.00 -29.21
N LYS A 233 18.65 3.16 -30.23
CA LYS A 233 19.96 2.79 -30.78
C LYS A 233 20.75 4.05 -31.21
N GLY A 234 21.91 4.25 -30.59
CA GLY A 234 22.84 5.34 -30.90
C GLY A 234 22.43 6.71 -30.36
N ALA A 235 21.34 6.80 -29.59
CA ALA A 235 20.83 8.06 -29.08
C ALA A 235 21.69 8.68 -27.97
N ASN A 236 21.54 9.99 -27.83
CA ASN A 236 22.17 10.81 -26.80
C ASN A 236 21.10 11.38 -25.88
N TYR A 237 21.18 11.10 -24.58
CA TYR A 237 20.22 11.57 -23.57
C TYR A 237 20.66 12.86 -22.86
N GLY A 238 21.77 13.47 -23.30
CA GLY A 238 22.09 14.86 -22.98
C GLY A 238 22.81 15.09 -21.65
N TRP A 239 22.83 14.14 -20.71
CA TRP A 239 23.60 14.30 -19.46
C TRP A 239 25.12 14.41 -19.72
N PRO A 240 25.89 15.27 -19.02
CA PRO A 240 25.48 16.20 -17.95
C PRO A 240 25.12 17.60 -18.40
N LYS A 241 24.96 17.87 -19.70
CA LYS A 241 24.63 19.21 -20.18
C LYS A 241 23.14 19.50 -20.13
N ILE A 242 22.33 18.47 -20.32
CA ILE A 242 20.88 18.48 -20.23
C ILE A 242 20.48 17.52 -19.13
N GLU A 243 19.50 17.93 -18.33
CA GLU A 243 18.85 17.13 -17.30
C GLU A 243 17.34 17.38 -17.47
N GLY A 244 16.57 16.33 -17.74
CA GLY A 244 15.15 16.47 -18.09
C GLY A 244 14.93 16.87 -19.55
N ARG A 245 14.01 17.82 -19.78
CA ARG A 245 13.60 18.27 -21.11
C ARG A 245 14.48 19.40 -21.62
N CYS A 246 14.51 19.59 -22.93
CA CYS A 246 15.17 20.69 -23.61
C CYS A 246 14.28 21.95 -23.62
N ASP A 247 13.88 22.42 -22.44
CA ASP A 247 12.85 23.46 -22.30
C ASP A 247 13.38 24.81 -21.80
N LEU A 248 14.65 24.90 -21.40
CA LEU A 248 15.30 26.17 -21.09
C LEU A 248 15.99 26.78 -22.33
N PRO A 249 15.93 28.13 -22.51
CA PRO A 249 16.63 28.78 -23.60
C PRO A 249 18.14 28.49 -23.67
N SER A 250 18.78 28.18 -22.54
CA SER A 250 20.20 27.81 -22.47
C SER A 250 20.51 26.41 -23.00
N GLU A 251 19.51 25.55 -23.14
CA GLU A 251 19.65 24.13 -23.51
C GLU A 251 19.41 23.89 -24.99
N ILE A 252 18.53 24.69 -25.61
CA ILE A 252 18.04 24.51 -26.99
C ILE A 252 19.18 24.33 -28.00
N ASP A 253 20.21 25.19 -27.93
CA ASP A 253 21.35 25.13 -28.85
C ASP A 253 22.13 23.82 -28.68
N PHE A 254 22.37 23.39 -27.43
CA PHE A 254 23.06 22.14 -27.16
C PHE A 254 22.23 20.93 -27.60
N CYS A 255 20.94 20.91 -27.27
CA CYS A 255 20.02 19.83 -27.64
C CYS A 255 19.95 19.65 -29.15
N THR A 256 19.79 20.76 -29.89
CA THR A 256 19.73 20.76 -31.35
C THR A 256 21.05 20.29 -31.96
N ALA A 257 22.19 20.82 -31.49
CA ALA A 257 23.50 20.48 -32.02
C ALA A 257 23.91 19.02 -31.76
N ASN A 258 23.41 18.41 -30.68
CA ASN A 258 23.79 17.06 -30.26
C ASN A 258 22.67 16.03 -30.45
N ASN A 259 21.57 16.41 -31.10
CA ASN A 259 20.37 15.58 -31.32
C ASN A 259 19.94 14.84 -30.05
N VAL A 260 19.77 15.61 -28.96
CA VAL A 260 19.38 15.07 -27.66
C VAL A 260 17.97 14.48 -27.74
N VAL A 261 17.81 13.27 -27.25
CA VAL A 261 16.52 12.61 -27.06
C VAL A 261 16.01 12.95 -25.67
N GLU A 262 14.86 13.61 -25.62
CA GLU A 262 14.20 13.97 -24.37
C GLU A 262 13.55 12.76 -23.68
N PRO A 263 13.41 12.79 -22.35
CA PRO A 263 12.72 11.74 -21.62
C PRO A 263 11.22 11.73 -21.93
N VAL A 264 10.64 10.52 -22.01
CA VAL A 264 9.20 10.34 -22.22
C VAL A 264 8.39 10.72 -20.97
N TRP A 265 9.05 10.79 -19.81
CA TRP A 265 8.52 11.32 -18.56
C TRP A 265 9.66 11.90 -17.74
N SER A 266 9.41 13.05 -17.10
CA SER A 266 10.30 13.63 -16.09
C SER A 266 9.50 13.95 -14.82
N SER A 267 10.14 13.83 -13.66
CA SER A 267 9.59 14.27 -12.37
C SER A 267 9.46 15.80 -12.24
N GLY A 268 10.12 16.55 -13.11
CA GLY A 268 10.24 18.00 -12.99
C GLY A 268 11.18 18.44 -11.86
N THR A 269 11.18 19.75 -11.59
CA THR A 269 12.09 20.39 -10.63
C THR A 269 11.63 20.42 -9.17
N GLN A 270 10.40 19.97 -8.89
CA GLN A 270 9.77 20.18 -7.59
C GLN A 270 10.19 19.17 -6.53
N LEU A 271 10.40 17.91 -6.92
CA LEU A 271 10.67 16.80 -6.01
C LEU A 271 11.62 15.79 -6.64
N THR A 272 12.52 15.24 -5.85
CA THR A 272 13.30 14.06 -6.24
C THR A 272 12.48 12.79 -6.01
N TYR A 273 12.30 12.01 -7.05
CA TYR A 273 11.62 10.73 -7.04
C TYR A 273 12.58 9.56 -6.80
N ALA A 274 13.77 9.59 -7.41
CA ALA A 274 14.77 8.54 -7.40
C ALA A 274 14.22 7.18 -7.89
N PRO A 275 13.93 7.05 -9.21
CA PRO A 275 13.37 5.84 -9.79
C PRO A 275 14.36 4.68 -9.78
N SER A 276 13.84 3.45 -9.82
CA SER A 276 14.63 2.22 -9.84
C SER A 276 13.95 1.18 -10.75
N GLY A 277 13.57 0.02 -10.25
CA GLY A 277 12.94 -1.04 -11.06
C GLY A 277 11.81 -0.57 -11.98
N LEU A 278 11.78 -1.14 -13.19
CA LEU A 278 10.71 -0.98 -14.18
C LEU A 278 10.22 -2.35 -14.62
N GLU A 279 8.91 -2.49 -14.83
CA GLU A 279 8.31 -3.75 -15.30
C GLU A 279 7.07 -3.49 -16.15
N TYR A 280 6.81 -4.30 -17.17
CA TYR A 280 5.60 -4.20 -17.99
C TYR A 280 4.53 -5.15 -17.46
N TYR A 281 3.27 -4.72 -17.42
CA TYR A 281 2.17 -5.55 -16.95
C TYR A 281 1.29 -6.07 -18.12
N PRO A 282 1.57 -7.26 -18.68
CA PRO A 282 0.83 -7.79 -19.84
C PRO A 282 -0.42 -8.60 -19.49
N HIS A 283 -0.75 -8.74 -18.21
CA HIS A 283 -1.80 -9.65 -17.75
C HIS A 283 -3.11 -8.92 -17.47
N THR A 284 -4.19 -9.69 -17.29
CA THR A 284 -5.53 -9.16 -16.97
C THR A 284 -5.88 -9.33 -15.48
N ARG A 285 -5.01 -9.95 -14.68
CA ARG A 285 -5.26 -10.23 -13.25
C ARG A 285 -5.41 -8.95 -12.43
N TYR A 286 -4.71 -7.87 -12.79
CA TYR A 286 -5.01 -6.51 -12.35
C TYR A 286 -5.51 -5.71 -13.57
N PRO A 287 -6.82 -5.69 -13.87
CA PRO A 287 -7.33 -5.09 -15.11
C PRO A 287 -6.88 -3.64 -15.31
N ALA A 288 -6.84 -2.86 -14.24
CA ALA A 288 -6.42 -1.48 -14.26
C ALA A 288 -4.91 -1.27 -14.49
N LEU A 289 -4.07 -2.31 -14.40
CA LEU A 289 -2.65 -2.25 -14.76
C LEU A 289 -2.36 -2.78 -16.16
N THR A 290 -3.32 -3.44 -16.81
CA THR A 290 -3.14 -4.09 -18.12
C THR A 290 -2.53 -3.12 -19.12
N GLY A 291 -1.38 -3.51 -19.67
CA GLY A 291 -0.65 -2.75 -20.68
C GLY A 291 0.10 -1.51 -20.17
N LYS A 292 0.19 -1.32 -18.85
CA LYS A 292 0.97 -0.21 -18.25
C LYS A 292 2.42 -0.61 -18.01
N LEU A 293 3.30 0.39 -18.08
CA LEU A 293 4.65 0.31 -17.54
C LEU A 293 4.59 0.66 -16.05
N LEU A 294 5.08 -0.21 -15.20
CA LEU A 294 5.18 -0.02 -13.76
C LEU A 294 6.58 0.46 -13.41
N GLY A 295 6.69 1.39 -12.47
CA GLY A 295 7.97 1.84 -11.95
C GLY A 295 7.93 2.07 -10.45
N VAL A 296 9.04 1.80 -9.77
CA VAL A 296 9.18 1.99 -8.34
C VAL A 296 10.23 3.02 -7.99
N PHE A 297 9.96 3.76 -6.91
CA PHE A 297 10.68 4.95 -6.54
C PHE A 297 11.18 4.87 -5.11
N LEU A 298 12.46 5.17 -4.97
CA LEU A 298 13.18 5.08 -3.71
C LEU A 298 12.84 6.26 -2.81
N LYS A 299 13.22 7.49 -3.21
CA LYS A 299 13.09 8.67 -2.34
C LYS A 299 11.62 9.11 -2.25
N ALA A 300 10.90 9.09 -3.36
CA ALA A 300 9.46 9.39 -3.37
C ALA A 300 8.58 8.28 -2.76
N SER A 301 9.18 7.14 -2.37
CA SER A 301 8.55 6.06 -1.60
C SER A 301 7.20 5.62 -2.17
N ARG A 302 7.17 5.24 -3.45
CA ARG A 302 5.92 4.90 -4.15
C ARG A 302 6.17 3.99 -5.35
N MET A 303 5.11 3.37 -5.83
CA MET A 303 5.04 2.77 -7.15
C MET A 303 4.22 3.70 -8.05
N MET A 304 4.48 3.70 -9.35
CA MET A 304 3.69 4.44 -10.32
C MET A 304 3.37 3.53 -11.50
N ALA A 305 2.17 3.69 -12.05
CA ALA A 305 1.74 3.02 -13.27
C ALA A 305 1.62 4.06 -14.38
N PHE A 306 2.36 3.85 -15.46
CA PHE A 306 2.43 4.72 -16.62
C PHE A 306 1.58 4.14 -17.75
N THR A 307 0.58 4.91 -18.16
CA THR A 307 -0.22 4.60 -19.35
C THR A 307 0.59 4.99 -20.57
N LEU A 308 0.76 4.05 -21.49
CA LEU A 308 1.51 4.26 -22.71
C LEU A 308 0.59 4.72 -23.84
N SER A 309 1.16 5.41 -24.84
CA SER A 309 0.47 5.66 -26.12
C SER A 309 0.18 4.35 -26.86
N GLU A 310 -0.63 4.42 -27.91
CA GLU A 310 -1.02 3.25 -28.72
C GLU A 310 0.19 2.52 -29.33
N ASP A 311 1.18 3.28 -29.81
CA ASP A 311 2.45 2.77 -30.33
C ASP A 311 3.48 2.41 -29.22
N GLN A 312 3.10 2.61 -27.96
CA GLN A 312 3.91 2.39 -26.76
C GLN A 312 5.26 3.12 -26.78
N SER A 313 5.33 4.30 -27.39
CA SER A 313 6.55 5.11 -27.47
C SER A 313 6.58 6.28 -26.46
N THR A 314 5.43 6.68 -25.92
CA THR A 314 5.31 7.81 -24.98
C THR A 314 4.42 7.48 -23.78
N ILE A 315 4.53 8.27 -22.72
CA ILE A 315 3.69 8.18 -21.53
C ILE A 315 2.59 9.25 -21.60
N THR A 316 1.33 8.83 -21.53
CA THR A 316 0.15 9.70 -21.66
C THR A 316 -0.53 10.01 -20.34
N LYS A 317 -0.37 9.15 -19.34
CA LYS A 317 -0.93 9.34 -18.00
C LYS A 317 -0.09 8.63 -16.96
N THR A 318 -0.03 9.20 -15.77
CA THR A 318 0.69 8.68 -14.62
C THR A 318 -0.25 8.50 -13.44
N ASP A 319 -0.31 7.31 -12.88
CA ASP A 319 -1.09 6.96 -11.70
C ASP A 319 -0.13 6.63 -10.54
N HIS A 320 -0.31 7.24 -9.37
CA HIS A 320 0.53 6.99 -8.19
C HIS A 320 -0.09 5.93 -7.28
N MET A 321 0.74 5.06 -6.73
CA MET A 321 0.32 3.89 -5.95
C MET A 321 1.27 3.66 -4.77
N LEU A 322 0.77 3.05 -3.70
CA LEU A 322 1.58 2.66 -2.52
C LEU A 322 2.35 3.81 -1.86
N MET A 323 1.88 5.06 -2.02
CA MET A 323 2.59 6.25 -1.55
C MET A 323 2.87 6.16 -0.04
N PHE A 324 4.14 6.25 0.32
CA PHE A 324 4.67 6.22 1.69
C PHE A 324 4.36 4.95 2.52
N ARG A 325 3.78 3.92 1.91
CA ARG A 325 3.29 2.72 2.63
C ARG A 325 4.42 1.79 3.08
N TYR A 326 5.44 1.63 2.24
CA TYR A 326 6.56 0.69 2.46
C TYR A 326 7.93 1.38 2.54
N GLY A 327 7.94 2.71 2.48
CA GLY A 327 9.17 3.49 2.35
C GLY A 327 9.76 3.35 0.95
N ARG A 328 11.08 3.20 0.88
CA ARG A 328 11.84 3.14 -0.37
C ARG A 328 11.54 1.82 -1.10
N LEU A 329 11.00 1.91 -2.31
CA LEU A 329 10.80 0.73 -3.18
C LEU A 329 11.94 0.65 -4.21
N ARG A 330 12.51 -0.55 -4.37
CA ARG A 330 13.72 -0.80 -5.17
C ARG A 330 13.45 -1.53 -6.47
N ASP A 331 12.56 -2.52 -6.43
CA ASP A 331 12.20 -3.27 -7.62
C ASP A 331 10.74 -3.72 -7.63
N VAL A 332 10.26 -4.03 -8.83
CA VAL A 332 8.92 -4.55 -9.10
C VAL A 332 9.04 -5.75 -10.04
N LEU A 333 8.34 -6.83 -9.72
CA LEU A 333 8.32 -8.06 -10.50
C LEU A 333 6.88 -8.41 -10.86
N VAL A 334 6.66 -8.74 -12.13
CA VAL A 334 5.44 -9.35 -12.64
C VAL A 334 5.76 -10.80 -13.02
N MET A 335 5.18 -11.75 -12.29
CA MET A 335 5.32 -13.17 -12.63
C MET A 335 4.38 -13.56 -13.77
N SER A 336 4.70 -14.66 -14.44
CA SER A 336 3.97 -15.24 -15.57
C SER A 336 2.49 -15.55 -15.29
N ASP A 337 2.11 -15.76 -14.03
CA ASP A 337 0.72 -15.94 -13.57
C ASP A 337 -0.01 -14.61 -13.26
N GLY A 338 0.64 -13.49 -13.61
CA GLY A 338 0.16 -12.14 -13.44
C GLY A 338 0.22 -11.60 -12.02
N ARG A 339 0.82 -12.31 -11.05
CA ARG A 339 1.06 -11.77 -9.70
C ARG A 339 2.10 -10.64 -9.74
N LEU A 340 1.93 -9.69 -8.84
CA LEU A 340 2.76 -8.50 -8.74
C LEU A 340 3.49 -8.48 -7.39
N PHE A 341 4.80 -8.27 -7.42
CA PHE A 341 5.63 -8.17 -6.22
C PHE A 341 6.46 -6.90 -6.25
N VAL A 342 6.75 -6.35 -5.08
CA VAL A 342 7.71 -5.25 -4.93
C VAL A 342 8.67 -5.56 -3.79
N CYS A 343 9.90 -5.06 -3.87
CA CYS A 343 10.86 -5.12 -2.76
C CYS A 343 11.25 -3.74 -2.24
N THR A 344 11.57 -3.69 -0.95
CA THR A 344 12.00 -2.45 -0.29
C THR A 344 13.51 -2.29 -0.28
N GLY A 345 13.99 -1.05 -0.16
CA GLY A 345 15.40 -0.69 -0.02
C GLY A 345 15.64 0.32 1.09
N ASN A 346 15.08 0.06 2.27
CA ASN A 346 15.04 0.92 3.44
C ASN A 346 16.29 0.83 4.33
N TYR A 347 17.05 -0.27 4.27
CA TYR A 347 18.35 -0.36 4.96
C TYR A 347 19.50 0.33 4.22
N ASP A 348 19.18 1.02 3.12
CA ASP A 348 20.06 2.01 2.50
C ASP A 348 20.36 3.15 3.48
N ALA A 349 21.56 3.75 3.44
CA ALA A 349 21.97 4.84 4.34
C ALA A 349 21.11 6.11 4.23
N ARG A 350 20.21 6.15 3.24
CA ARG A 350 19.29 7.25 2.92
C ARG A 350 17.85 6.93 3.31
N ASN A 351 17.67 6.23 4.43
CA ASN A 351 16.35 5.86 4.94
C ASN A 351 15.50 7.10 5.29
N ILE A 352 14.19 6.91 5.34
CA ILE A 352 13.22 7.98 5.62
C ILE A 352 12.35 7.47 6.76
N ALA A 353 12.27 8.23 7.86
CA ALA A 353 11.43 7.87 9.00
C ALA A 353 9.95 7.67 8.56
N PRO A 354 9.25 6.64 9.06
CA PRO A 354 9.63 5.74 10.15
C PRO A 354 10.41 4.47 9.72
N PHE A 355 10.97 4.44 8.52
CA PHE A 355 11.70 3.28 7.98
C PHE A 355 13.22 3.36 8.26
N PRO A 356 13.92 2.21 8.35
CA PRO A 356 13.40 0.84 8.23
C PRO A 356 12.59 0.40 9.47
N LYS A 357 11.65 -0.52 9.25
CA LYS A 357 10.99 -1.28 10.33
C LYS A 357 11.84 -2.50 10.69
N PRO A 358 11.66 -3.13 11.87
CA PRO A 358 12.50 -4.25 12.32
C PRO A 358 12.56 -5.44 11.35
N ASP A 359 11.49 -5.67 10.60
CA ASP A 359 11.32 -6.74 9.62
C ASP A 359 11.85 -6.40 8.21
N HIS A 360 12.32 -5.17 7.99
CA HIS A 360 12.82 -4.75 6.68
C HIS A 360 14.22 -5.34 6.39
N ASP A 361 14.67 -5.35 5.14
CA ASP A 361 13.88 -5.13 3.92
C ASP A 361 12.99 -6.33 3.59
N VAL A 362 11.90 -6.09 2.86
CA VAL A 362 10.88 -7.08 2.57
C VAL A 362 10.66 -7.26 1.06
N ILE A 363 10.22 -8.44 0.66
CA ILE A 363 9.51 -8.68 -0.61
C ILE A 363 8.04 -8.87 -0.26
N VAL A 364 7.16 -8.07 -0.87
CA VAL A 364 5.72 -8.15 -0.67
C VAL A 364 5.02 -8.44 -1.98
N GLU A 365 4.05 -9.35 -1.94
CA GLU A 365 3.08 -9.52 -3.01
C GLU A 365 1.97 -8.48 -2.85
N LEU A 366 1.60 -7.84 -3.96
CA LEU A 366 0.47 -6.92 -4.03
C LEU A 366 -0.75 -7.70 -4.50
N LEU A 367 -1.76 -7.81 -3.66
CA LEU A 367 -3.00 -8.50 -3.96
C LEU A 367 -4.07 -7.50 -4.41
N PRO A 368 -4.87 -7.82 -5.44
CA PRO A 368 -5.88 -6.89 -5.92
C PRO A 368 -6.93 -6.73 -4.84
N VAL A 369 -7.28 -5.49 -4.50
CA VAL A 369 -8.58 -5.22 -3.89
C VAL A 369 -9.56 -5.12 -5.04
N TRP A 370 -10.33 -6.18 -5.27
CA TRP A 370 -11.41 -6.10 -6.26
C TRP A 370 -12.46 -5.12 -5.74
N GLU A 371 -12.62 -3.96 -6.40
CA GLU A 371 -13.88 -3.23 -6.35
C GLU A 371 -14.93 -4.14 -7.01
N TYR A 372 -15.82 -4.68 -6.19
CA TYR A 372 -16.97 -5.44 -6.66
C TYR A 372 -17.93 -4.49 -7.38
N GLU A 373 -18.00 -4.52 -8.71
CA GLU A 373 -19.20 -4.06 -9.43
C GLU A 373 -20.28 -5.14 -9.25
N GLU A 374 -21.37 -4.82 -8.54
CA GLU A 374 -22.42 -5.79 -8.24
C GLU A 374 -22.95 -6.48 -9.53
N PRO A 375 -23.14 -7.81 -9.55
CA PRO A 375 -24.20 -8.39 -10.36
C PRO A 375 -25.50 -7.71 -9.92
N LYS A 376 -26.24 -7.11 -10.85
CA LYS A 376 -27.56 -6.50 -10.59
C LYS A 376 -28.61 -7.56 -10.29
N VAL A 377 -28.45 -8.29 -9.19
CA VAL A 377 -29.45 -9.19 -8.63
C VAL A 377 -29.58 -8.82 -7.15
N ARG A 378 -30.60 -8.00 -6.85
CA ARG A 378 -30.99 -7.74 -5.47
C ARG A 378 -31.96 -8.85 -5.03
N VAL A 379 -31.56 -9.63 -4.04
CA VAL A 379 -32.48 -10.43 -3.24
C VAL A 379 -32.80 -9.61 -1.99
N PRO A 380 -34.01 -9.05 -1.83
CA PRO A 380 -34.40 -8.46 -0.57
C PRO A 380 -34.62 -9.60 0.44
N LEU A 381 -33.72 -9.75 1.40
CA LEU A 381 -33.94 -10.56 2.60
C LEU A 381 -34.78 -9.76 3.60
N ASP A 382 -35.98 -9.37 3.19
CA ASP A 382 -36.98 -8.92 4.13
C ASP A 382 -37.71 -10.17 4.61
N THR A 383 -37.45 -10.58 5.86
CA THR A 383 -38.13 -11.63 6.65
C THR A 383 -37.39 -12.98 6.81
N ILE A 384 -36.21 -13.01 7.44
CA ILE A 384 -35.83 -14.22 8.23
C ILE A 384 -34.96 -13.83 9.44
N VAL A 385 -35.56 -13.81 10.62
CA VAL A 385 -34.85 -14.09 11.87
C VAL A 385 -35.64 -15.19 12.56
N TYR A 386 -35.16 -16.43 12.53
CA TYR A 386 -35.64 -17.47 13.45
C TYR A 386 -34.50 -18.44 13.80
N ARG A 387 -34.41 -18.78 15.09
CA ARG A 387 -33.70 -19.97 15.57
C ARG A 387 -34.59 -21.19 15.30
N ALA A 388 -34.03 -22.20 14.64
CA ALA A 388 -34.65 -23.53 14.56
C ALA A 388 -33.94 -24.45 15.55
N ASP A 389 -34.70 -25.13 16.40
CA ASP A 389 -34.18 -26.25 17.19
C ASP A 389 -34.23 -27.55 16.34
N ALA A 390 -33.52 -28.59 16.78
CA ALA A 390 -33.44 -29.85 16.05
C ALA A 390 -34.83 -30.49 15.86
N GLY A 391 -35.34 -30.45 14.62
CA GLY A 391 -36.63 -31.03 14.23
C GLY A 391 -37.58 -30.09 13.48
N ASP A 392 -37.29 -28.79 13.42
CA ASP A 392 -38.18 -27.83 12.76
C ASP A 392 -38.03 -27.82 11.22
N THR A 393 -39.18 -27.71 10.54
CA THR A 393 -39.24 -27.57 9.08
C THR A 393 -39.15 -26.10 8.69
N VAL A 394 -38.01 -25.66 8.14
CA VAL A 394 -37.81 -24.28 7.69
C VAL A 394 -38.52 -24.07 6.34
N LYS A 395 -39.40 -23.07 6.26
CA LYS A 395 -39.98 -22.59 5.00
C LYS A 395 -39.42 -21.20 4.69
N THR A 396 -38.64 -21.10 3.62
CA THR A 396 -38.06 -19.86 3.13
C THR A 396 -38.75 -19.42 1.84
N ALA A 397 -39.13 -18.15 1.76
CA ALA A 397 -39.56 -17.51 0.52
C ALA A 397 -38.37 -16.77 -0.11
N VAL A 398 -38.20 -16.87 -1.42
CA VAL A 398 -37.22 -16.07 -2.16
C VAL A 398 -37.99 -15.30 -3.23
N GLU A 399 -37.98 -13.97 -3.15
CA GLU A 399 -38.53 -13.09 -4.18
C GLU A 399 -37.42 -12.68 -5.16
N PHE A 400 -37.75 -12.72 -6.47
CA PHE A 400 -36.89 -12.19 -7.53
C PHE A 400 -37.67 -11.14 -8.34
N CYS A 401 -37.01 -10.02 -8.67
CA CYS A 401 -37.52 -9.03 -9.60
C CYS A 401 -36.61 -8.94 -10.83
N SER A 402 -37.19 -9.01 -12.03
CA SER A 402 -36.55 -8.55 -13.26
C SER A 402 -36.95 -7.11 -13.56
N ASP A 403 -36.07 -6.34 -14.20
CA ASP A 403 -36.23 -4.90 -14.46
C ASP A 403 -37.65 -4.53 -14.93
N GLY A 404 -38.35 -3.75 -14.10
CA GLY A 404 -39.67 -3.18 -14.40
C GLY A 404 -40.89 -4.09 -14.17
N GLY A 405 -40.71 -5.34 -13.73
CA GLY A 405 -41.80 -6.29 -13.46
C GLY A 405 -42.30 -6.27 -12.01
N THR A 406 -43.58 -6.62 -11.81
CA THR A 406 -44.17 -6.85 -10.48
C THR A 406 -43.59 -8.15 -9.86
N PRO A 407 -43.23 -8.19 -8.57
CA PRO A 407 -42.66 -9.39 -7.94
C PRO A 407 -43.58 -10.60 -8.06
N VAL A 408 -43.03 -11.78 -8.39
CA VAL A 408 -43.75 -13.05 -8.38
C VAL A 408 -43.20 -13.92 -7.25
N ASN A 409 -44.05 -14.22 -6.27
CA ASN A 409 -43.72 -15.06 -5.11
C ASN A 409 -43.85 -16.56 -5.45
N TYR A 410 -42.78 -17.34 -5.33
CA TYR A 410 -42.85 -18.81 -5.37
C TYR A 410 -42.40 -19.43 -4.05
N ASN A 411 -43.28 -20.23 -3.45
CA ASN A 411 -43.07 -20.90 -2.16
C ASN A 411 -43.22 -22.42 -2.32
N ARG A 412 -42.16 -23.16 -2.70
CA ARG A 412 -42.02 -24.59 -2.38
C ARG A 412 -40.55 -25.02 -2.34
N PHE A 413 -40.06 -25.42 -1.17
CA PHE A 413 -38.84 -26.24 -1.02
C PHE A 413 -39.15 -27.50 -0.21
N ALA A 414 -38.59 -28.64 -0.64
CA ALA A 414 -38.65 -29.91 0.07
C ALA A 414 -37.38 -30.09 0.92
N THR A 415 -37.55 -30.65 2.12
CA THR A 415 -36.48 -30.86 3.11
C THR A 415 -35.55 -31.99 2.71
N ASN A 416 -34.24 -31.81 2.87
CA ASN A 416 -33.28 -32.92 2.90
C ASN A 416 -32.25 -32.74 4.03
N PRO A 417 -31.93 -33.79 4.82
CA PRO A 417 -30.98 -33.71 5.92
C PRO A 417 -29.56 -33.85 5.37
N GLY A 418 -28.89 -32.72 5.16
CA GLY A 418 -27.50 -32.72 4.69
C GLY A 418 -26.88 -31.36 4.38
N ASN A 419 -27.46 -30.24 4.85
CA ASN A 419 -27.00 -28.89 4.50
C ASN A 419 -26.99 -28.58 2.99
N ILE A 420 -27.73 -29.36 2.18
CA ILE A 420 -27.85 -29.18 0.74
C ILE A 420 -29.29 -28.77 0.41
N PHE A 421 -29.45 -27.63 -0.25
CA PHE A 421 -30.73 -27.15 -0.76
C PHE A 421 -30.71 -27.18 -2.28
N GLU A 422 -31.75 -27.75 -2.89
CA GLU A 422 -31.90 -27.81 -4.35
C GLU A 422 -33.13 -27.01 -4.79
N ALA A 423 -32.94 -26.18 -5.82
CA ALA A 423 -34.00 -25.42 -6.46
C ALA A 423 -33.94 -25.66 -7.97
N ARG A 424 -35.09 -25.94 -8.59
CA ARG A 424 -35.22 -26.07 -10.06
C ARG A 424 -36.07 -24.92 -10.57
N PHE A 425 -35.61 -24.28 -11.63
CA PHE A 425 -36.34 -23.18 -12.27
C PHE A 425 -36.52 -23.46 -13.76
N TRP A 426 -37.66 -23.02 -14.27
CA TRP A 426 -38.00 -22.99 -15.69
C TRP A 426 -38.05 -21.53 -16.13
N GLN A 427 -37.58 -21.24 -17.36
CA GLN A 427 -37.67 -19.90 -17.91
C GLN A 427 -39.14 -19.49 -18.10
N ASP A 428 -39.42 -18.19 -17.92
CA ASP A 428 -40.76 -17.59 -17.82
C ASP A 428 -41.82 -18.22 -18.74
N GLY A 429 -42.90 -18.73 -18.13
CA GLY A 429 -44.11 -19.19 -18.81
C GLY A 429 -44.18 -20.69 -19.15
N ALA A 430 -43.11 -21.47 -18.98
CA ALA A 430 -43.15 -22.92 -19.20
C ALA A 430 -43.45 -23.68 -17.90
N SER A 431 -44.68 -24.17 -17.74
CA SER A 431 -45.15 -24.87 -16.54
C SER A 431 -45.10 -26.41 -16.62
N THR A 432 -44.30 -26.99 -17.50
CA THR A 432 -44.21 -28.45 -17.66
C THR A 432 -42.80 -28.96 -17.87
N GLU A 433 -42.49 -30.13 -17.28
CA GLU A 433 -41.25 -30.89 -17.46
C GLU A 433 -40.94 -31.07 -18.96
N GLY A 434 -39.81 -30.52 -19.43
CA GLY A 434 -39.37 -30.68 -20.82
C GLY A 434 -38.63 -29.50 -21.47
N THR A 435 -38.57 -28.33 -20.84
CA THR A 435 -37.82 -27.15 -21.32
C THR A 435 -36.78 -26.66 -20.32
N ASP A 436 -35.69 -26.08 -20.83
CA ASP A 436 -34.46 -25.61 -20.17
C ASP A 436 -34.65 -25.33 -18.67
N CYS A 437 -34.12 -26.24 -17.86
CA CYS A 437 -34.24 -26.22 -16.41
C CYS A 437 -32.90 -25.84 -15.81
N TYR A 438 -32.86 -24.76 -15.03
CA TYR A 438 -31.69 -24.39 -14.25
C TYR A 438 -31.74 -25.12 -12.90
N LEU A 439 -30.70 -25.91 -12.58
CA LEU A 439 -30.59 -26.62 -11.31
C LEU A 439 -29.61 -25.88 -10.39
N PHE A 440 -30.13 -25.32 -9.31
CA PHE A 440 -29.31 -24.67 -8.30
C PHE A 440 -29.14 -25.62 -7.11
N ARG A 441 -27.88 -25.88 -6.76
CA ARG A 441 -27.51 -26.64 -5.56
C ARG A 441 -26.70 -25.75 -4.61
N VAL A 442 -27.25 -25.47 -3.45
CA VAL A 442 -26.55 -24.72 -2.39
C VAL A 442 -26.07 -25.72 -1.36
N GLN A 443 -24.75 -25.82 -1.16
CA GLN A 443 -24.14 -26.68 -0.14
C GLN A 443 -23.55 -25.81 0.97
N TYR A 444 -24.15 -25.85 2.15
CA TYR A 444 -23.69 -25.09 3.29
C TYR A 444 -22.54 -25.83 4.00
N THR A 445 -21.37 -25.19 4.06
CA THR A 445 -20.23 -25.65 4.85
C THR A 445 -19.92 -24.58 5.90
N PRO A 446 -20.23 -24.78 7.19
CA PRO A 446 -19.92 -23.81 8.22
C PRO A 446 -18.40 -23.65 8.36
N GLN A 447 -17.90 -22.45 8.10
CA GLN A 447 -16.52 -22.06 8.43
C GLN A 447 -16.52 -21.58 9.89
N THR A 448 -15.62 -22.13 10.70
CA THR A 448 -15.59 -21.94 12.16
C THR A 448 -15.40 -20.48 12.60
N ASP A 449 -14.91 -19.61 11.72
CA ASP A 449 -14.59 -18.22 12.04
C ASP A 449 -15.54 -17.19 11.41
N PHE A 450 -16.49 -17.61 10.55
CA PHE A 450 -17.47 -16.74 9.92
C PHE A 450 -18.82 -17.45 9.75
N PRO A 451 -19.79 -17.26 10.67
CA PRO A 451 -21.05 -18.02 10.65
C PRO A 451 -22.00 -17.70 9.47
N TYR A 452 -21.64 -16.79 8.55
CA TYR A 452 -22.53 -16.27 7.50
C TYR A 452 -21.99 -16.38 6.06
N VAL A 453 -20.90 -17.13 5.84
CA VAL A 453 -20.41 -17.40 4.48
C VAL A 453 -20.95 -18.74 4.02
N ALA A 454 -21.79 -18.73 2.99
CA ALA A 454 -22.20 -19.94 2.28
C ALA A 454 -21.55 -19.97 0.90
N THR A 455 -21.08 -21.14 0.47
CA THR A 455 -20.62 -21.34 -0.91
C THR A 455 -21.79 -21.92 -1.70
N ALA A 456 -22.23 -21.25 -2.76
CA ALA A 456 -23.13 -21.84 -3.74
C ALA A 456 -22.33 -22.32 -4.94
N THR A 457 -22.72 -23.46 -5.48
CA THR A 457 -22.24 -23.91 -6.78
C THR A 457 -23.43 -23.93 -7.70
N VAL A 458 -23.41 -23.07 -8.71
CA VAL A 458 -24.48 -23.03 -9.70
C VAL A 458 -24.13 -24.02 -10.80
N TYR A 459 -25.04 -24.97 -11.04
CA TYR A 459 -24.91 -25.93 -12.12
C TYR A 459 -25.86 -25.51 -13.24
N TYR A 460 -25.32 -25.45 -14.46
CA TYR A 460 -26.12 -25.25 -15.66
C TYR A 460 -26.10 -26.55 -16.45
N ALA A 461 -27.28 -27.10 -16.76
CA ALA A 461 -27.41 -28.24 -17.66
C ALA A 461 -28.73 -28.16 -18.42
N ASN A 462 -28.65 -28.13 -19.75
CA ASN A 462 -29.79 -28.50 -20.58
C ASN A 462 -29.95 -30.04 -20.56
N PRO A 463 -31.16 -30.59 -20.74
CA PRO A 463 -31.34 -32.04 -20.81
C PRO A 463 -30.55 -32.65 -21.98
N GLY A 464 -29.38 -33.25 -21.69
CA GLY A 464 -28.52 -33.91 -22.69
C GLY A 464 -27.13 -33.28 -22.93
N GLU A 465 -26.77 -32.19 -22.24
CA GLU A 465 -25.44 -31.54 -22.34
C GLU A 465 -24.59 -31.75 -21.06
N GLU A 466 -23.25 -31.60 -21.17
CA GLU A 466 -22.33 -31.71 -20.03
C GLU A 466 -22.56 -30.59 -18.99
N GLU A 467 -22.52 -30.93 -17.70
CA GLU A 467 -22.70 -29.99 -16.59
C GLU A 467 -21.57 -28.95 -16.55
N HIS A 468 -21.92 -27.67 -16.64
CA HIS A 468 -21.00 -26.56 -16.37
C HIS A 468 -21.24 -26.03 -14.96
N SER A 469 -20.20 -26.00 -14.12
CA SER A 469 -20.26 -25.44 -12.76
C SER A 469 -19.57 -24.08 -12.69
N GLN A 470 -20.27 -23.06 -12.17
CA GLN A 470 -19.67 -21.80 -11.71
C GLN A 470 -19.73 -21.71 -10.18
N TYR A 471 -18.63 -21.29 -9.57
CA TYR A 471 -18.55 -21.04 -8.14
C TYR A 471 -19.04 -19.63 -7.82
N ALA A 472 -20.01 -19.51 -6.91
CA ALA A 472 -20.49 -18.24 -6.41
C ALA A 472 -20.51 -18.26 -4.88
N THR A 473 -19.81 -17.33 -4.24
CA THR A 473 -19.87 -17.19 -2.78
C THR A 473 -21.12 -16.37 -2.42
N LEU A 474 -22.09 -16.99 -1.76
CA LEU A 474 -23.24 -16.31 -1.19
C LEU A 474 -22.85 -15.69 0.15
N ILE A 475 -22.75 -14.37 0.17
CA ILE A 475 -22.54 -13.61 1.40
C ILE A 475 -23.90 -13.07 1.82
N GLY A 476 -24.45 -13.56 2.93
CA GLY A 476 -25.61 -12.93 3.56
C GLY A 476 -25.21 -11.56 4.10
N LEU A 477 -25.74 -10.47 3.51
CA LEU A 477 -25.43 -9.10 3.93
C LEU A 477 -26.60 -8.50 4.73
N PRO A 478 -26.41 -8.08 6.00
CA PRO A 478 -27.37 -7.22 6.67
C PRO A 478 -27.25 -5.77 6.18
N LYS A 479 -28.36 -5.04 6.16
CA LYS A 479 -28.42 -3.60 5.82
C LYS A 479 -27.76 -2.78 6.94
N LYS A 480 -26.79 -1.93 6.57
CA LYS A 480 -25.93 -1.04 7.41
C LYS A 480 -24.83 -1.77 8.21
N GLY A 481 -23.62 -1.20 8.17
CA GLY A 481 -22.40 -1.77 8.72
C GLY A 481 -22.41 -1.81 10.24
N TYR A 482 -22.52 -3.01 10.79
CA TYR A 482 -22.33 -3.27 12.22
C TYR A 482 -20.85 -3.56 12.47
N VAL A 483 -20.23 -2.87 13.42
CA VAL A 483 -18.92 -3.29 13.96
C VAL A 483 -19.11 -3.73 15.42
N ARG A 484 -18.65 -4.95 15.72
CA ARG A 484 -18.80 -5.62 17.03
C ARG A 484 -17.46 -5.60 17.77
N SER A 485 -17.46 -5.29 19.07
CA SER A 485 -16.25 -5.48 19.88
C SER A 485 -16.00 -6.95 20.19
N THR A 486 -14.74 -7.30 20.45
CA THR A 486 -14.38 -8.50 21.19
C THR A 486 -14.97 -8.46 22.60
N GLN A 487 -15.36 -9.62 23.13
CA GLN A 487 -16.10 -9.81 24.39
C GLN A 487 -15.29 -9.33 25.61
N ASP A 488 -15.72 -8.24 26.25
CA ASP A 488 -15.33 -7.92 27.62
C ASP A 488 -16.56 -8.06 28.54
N THR A 489 -16.39 -8.66 29.72
CA THR A 489 -17.49 -8.92 30.67
C THR A 489 -17.40 -7.99 31.87
N PHE A 490 -18.47 -7.24 32.16
CA PHE A 490 -18.53 -6.33 33.32
C PHE A 490 -19.82 -6.52 34.14
N MET A 491 -19.73 -6.24 35.44
CA MET A 491 -20.89 -6.16 36.34
C MET A 491 -21.41 -4.72 36.35
N VAL A 492 -22.67 -4.50 35.99
CA VAL A 492 -23.28 -3.15 35.96
C VAL A 492 -24.57 -3.15 36.80
N SER A 493 -24.76 -2.13 37.63
CA SER A 493 -25.97 -1.95 38.45
C SER A 493 -27.06 -1.19 37.68
N ALA A 494 -28.32 -1.33 38.13
CA ALA A 494 -29.47 -0.67 37.51
C ALA A 494 -29.31 0.86 37.56
N GLY A 495 -29.44 1.55 36.41
CA GLY A 495 -29.32 3.00 36.31
C GLY A 495 -27.90 3.53 36.11
N SER A 496 -26.90 2.67 35.93
CA SER A 496 -25.53 3.10 35.62
C SER A 496 -25.38 3.56 34.18
N THR A 497 -24.61 4.63 34.00
CA THR A 497 -24.07 5.04 32.71
C THR A 497 -22.90 4.13 32.34
N VAL A 498 -22.66 3.90 31.06
CA VAL A 498 -21.48 3.19 30.55
C VAL A 498 -20.73 4.10 29.61
N GLN A 499 -19.42 4.25 29.82
CA GLN A 499 -18.54 4.95 28.89
C GLN A 499 -17.77 3.93 28.07
N CYS A 500 -17.76 4.11 26.75
CA CYS A 500 -16.86 3.38 25.87
C CYS A 500 -15.89 4.33 25.18
N SER A 501 -14.62 3.97 25.19
CA SER A 501 -13.62 4.60 24.32
C SER A 501 -13.62 3.86 22.99
N VAL A 502 -13.83 4.60 21.91
CA VAL A 502 -13.84 4.12 20.54
C VAL A 502 -12.63 4.72 19.84
N ARG A 503 -11.72 3.85 19.36
CA ARG A 503 -10.63 4.28 18.47
C ARG A 503 -10.91 3.79 17.07
N ASN A 504 -10.95 4.70 16.11
CA ASN A 504 -10.96 4.33 14.69
C ASN A 504 -9.52 4.05 14.25
N ILE A 505 -9.19 2.80 13.93
CA ILE A 505 -7.88 2.43 13.38
C ILE A 505 -7.93 2.20 11.86
N GLY A 506 -9.04 2.59 11.22
CA GLY A 506 -9.21 2.63 9.76
C GLY A 506 -8.75 3.95 9.15
N LEU A 507 -8.87 4.07 7.82
CA LEU A 507 -8.29 5.17 7.03
C LEU A 507 -9.24 6.35 6.79
N ASP A 508 -10.54 6.18 7.03
CA ASP A 508 -11.56 7.21 6.81
C ASP A 508 -12.21 7.65 8.12
N THR A 509 -12.72 8.89 8.17
CA THR A 509 -13.55 9.35 9.28
C THR A 509 -14.90 8.62 9.27
N VAL A 510 -15.27 8.05 10.42
CA VAL A 510 -16.50 7.26 10.55
C VAL A 510 -17.53 7.99 11.40
N THR A 511 -18.79 7.97 11.00
CA THR A 511 -19.90 8.52 11.79
C THR A 511 -20.52 7.42 12.65
N VAL A 512 -20.40 7.53 13.97
CA VAL A 512 -21.13 6.69 14.92
C VAL A 512 -22.50 7.31 15.19
N THR A 513 -23.56 6.57 14.92
CA THR A 513 -24.95 7.10 15.01
C THR A 513 -25.73 6.56 16.21
N SER A 514 -25.44 5.34 16.66
CA SER A 514 -26.07 4.74 17.84
C SER A 514 -25.28 3.51 18.31
N ALA A 515 -25.65 2.97 19.47
CA ALA A 515 -25.11 1.72 19.98
C ALA A 515 -26.23 0.77 20.43
N LEU A 516 -25.98 -0.53 20.30
CA LEU A 516 -26.85 -1.61 20.76
C LEU A 516 -26.17 -2.31 21.94
N PHE A 517 -26.92 -2.52 23.02
CA PHE A 517 -26.45 -3.19 24.24
C PHE A 517 -27.27 -4.46 24.48
N SER A 518 -26.76 -5.65 24.14
CA SER A 518 -27.53 -6.89 24.32
C SER A 518 -27.04 -7.75 25.49
N PRO A 519 -27.88 -8.01 26.51
CA PRO A 519 -27.63 -9.04 27.50
C PRO A 519 -28.18 -10.37 26.99
N SER A 520 -27.45 -11.07 26.11
CA SER A 520 -27.83 -12.42 25.63
C SER A 520 -29.32 -12.54 25.24
N GLY A 521 -29.77 -11.84 24.19
CA GLY A 521 -30.96 -12.28 23.45
C GLY A 521 -32.16 -11.32 23.32
N SER A 522 -32.16 -10.11 23.88
CA SER A 522 -33.16 -9.09 23.52
C SER A 522 -32.68 -7.69 23.93
N ALA A 523 -32.48 -6.79 22.98
CA ALA A 523 -32.13 -5.40 23.29
C ALA A 523 -32.63 -4.39 22.26
N THR A 524 -32.92 -3.20 22.76
CA THR A 524 -33.29 -1.98 22.04
C THR A 524 -32.05 -1.12 21.77
N ALA A 525 -32.02 -0.40 20.65
CA ALA A 525 -30.99 0.59 20.33
C ALA A 525 -31.37 1.93 20.94
N ASP A 526 -30.50 2.53 21.75
CA ASP A 526 -30.66 3.93 22.15
C ASP A 526 -29.87 4.81 21.16
N PRO A 527 -30.52 5.80 20.52
CA PRO A 527 -29.83 6.73 19.63
C PRO A 527 -28.89 7.63 20.42
N LEU A 528 -27.73 7.96 19.85
CA LEU A 528 -26.93 9.07 20.37
C LEU A 528 -27.71 10.38 20.16
N GLU A 529 -27.62 11.30 21.11
CA GLU A 529 -28.29 12.61 21.01
C GLU A 529 -27.79 13.40 19.79
N TYR A 530 -26.53 13.17 19.39
CA TYR A 530 -25.93 13.66 18.14
C TYR A 530 -24.98 12.61 17.55
N PRO A 531 -24.90 12.45 16.21
CA PRO A 531 -23.90 11.60 15.57
C PRO A 531 -22.48 12.07 15.92
N VAL A 532 -21.58 11.13 16.21
CA VAL A 532 -20.18 11.42 16.57
C VAL A 532 -19.27 10.99 15.44
N MET A 533 -18.52 11.93 14.87
CA MET A 533 -17.49 11.64 13.87
C MET A 533 -16.21 11.20 14.59
N VAL A 534 -15.61 10.10 14.13
CA VAL A 534 -14.34 9.57 14.66
C VAL A 534 -13.34 9.49 13.51
N ALA A 535 -12.41 10.43 13.44
CA ALA A 535 -11.37 10.49 12.41
C ALA A 535 -10.35 9.34 12.55
N PRO A 536 -9.54 9.06 11.50
CA PRO A 536 -8.48 8.06 11.57
C PRO A 536 -7.54 8.30 12.76
N ASP A 537 -7.24 7.24 13.50
CA ASP A 537 -6.44 7.22 14.73
C ASP A 537 -6.97 8.06 15.90
N GLU A 538 -8.15 8.68 15.75
CA GLU A 538 -8.81 9.44 16.80
C GLU A 538 -9.46 8.50 17.84
N VAL A 539 -9.38 8.90 19.11
CA VAL A 539 -10.05 8.23 20.21
C VAL A 539 -11.18 9.11 20.71
N GLN A 540 -12.41 8.65 20.56
CA GLN A 540 -13.61 9.33 21.05
C GLN A 540 -14.19 8.58 22.25
N THR A 541 -14.61 9.30 23.29
CA THR A 541 -15.31 8.70 24.43
C THR A 541 -16.80 8.92 24.27
N LEU A 542 -17.53 7.84 24.09
CA LEU A 542 -18.99 7.84 23.97
C LEU A 542 -19.59 7.44 25.32
N THR A 543 -20.60 8.17 25.75
CA THR A 543 -21.33 7.90 27.00
C THR A 543 -22.75 7.44 26.66
N PHE A 544 -23.16 6.29 27.20
CA PHE A 544 -24.48 5.72 26.96
C PHE A 544 -25.21 5.46 28.29
N THR A 545 -26.50 5.73 28.32
CA THR A 545 -27.38 5.42 29.46
C THR A 545 -28.16 4.14 29.13
N ILE A 546 -28.08 3.12 29.99
CA ILE A 546 -28.75 1.83 29.74
C ILE A 546 -30.23 1.92 30.17
N THR A 547 -31.15 1.70 29.24
CA THR A 547 -32.60 1.65 29.53
C THR A 547 -33.27 0.47 28.82
N PRO A 548 -34.01 -0.44 29.49
CA PRO A 548 -34.26 -0.58 30.94
C PRO A 548 -33.15 -1.38 31.67
N PRO A 549 -33.12 -1.39 33.02
CA PRO A 549 -32.03 -2.00 33.79
C PRO A 549 -31.81 -3.49 33.49
N ILE A 550 -30.53 -3.85 33.27
CA ILE A 550 -30.08 -5.22 33.03
C ILE A 550 -29.80 -5.89 34.39
N MET A 551 -30.16 -7.17 34.55
CA MET A 551 -29.87 -7.91 35.78
C MET A 551 -28.35 -8.04 36.01
N PRO A 552 -27.86 -7.93 37.27
CA PRO A 552 -26.45 -8.12 37.60
C PRO A 552 -25.94 -9.51 37.15
N GLY A 553 -24.74 -9.58 36.57
CA GLY A 553 -24.11 -10.85 36.18
C GLY A 553 -24.33 -11.30 34.72
N LYS A 554 -24.81 -10.41 33.85
CA LYS A 554 -24.99 -10.70 32.41
C LYS A 554 -23.86 -10.10 31.57
N VAL A 555 -23.39 -10.85 30.57
CA VAL A 555 -22.46 -10.36 29.53
C VAL A 555 -23.21 -9.35 28.65
N ILE A 556 -22.63 -8.17 28.43
CA ILE A 556 -23.20 -7.12 27.57
C ILE A 556 -22.38 -7.07 26.28
N ASP A 557 -23.01 -7.39 25.15
CA ASP A 557 -22.42 -7.14 23.84
C ASP A 557 -22.69 -5.68 23.43
N VAL A 558 -21.63 -4.94 23.10
CA VAL A 558 -21.72 -3.57 22.55
C VAL A 558 -21.50 -3.62 21.04
N VAL A 559 -22.48 -3.14 20.29
CA VAL A 559 -22.41 -3.03 18.83
C VAL A 559 -22.62 -1.58 18.43
N LEU A 560 -21.64 -0.99 17.72
CA LEU A 560 -21.75 0.37 17.21
C LEU A 560 -22.40 0.35 15.83
N LEU A 561 -23.35 1.26 15.63
CA LEU A 561 -23.99 1.51 14.35
C LEU A 561 -23.27 2.66 13.65
N THR A 562 -22.60 2.32 12.55
CA THR A 562 -21.78 3.26 11.79
C THR A 562 -22.23 3.35 10.34
N ASP A 563 -21.85 4.43 9.66
CA ASP A 563 -22.02 4.59 8.21
C ASP A 563 -20.94 3.87 7.39
N ALA A 564 -19.89 3.34 8.03
CA ALA A 564 -18.78 2.66 7.37
C ALA A 564 -19.12 1.22 6.95
N PHE A 565 -18.68 0.83 5.75
CA PHE A 565 -18.68 -0.55 5.28
C PHE A 565 -17.29 -1.18 5.46
N ARG A 566 -17.26 -2.33 6.15
CA ARG A 566 -16.17 -3.33 6.28
C ARG A 566 -14.76 -2.92 6.76
N ASP A 567 -14.29 -1.69 6.58
CA ASP A 567 -12.88 -1.35 6.85
C ASP A 567 -12.65 -0.52 8.13
N ALA A 568 -13.71 -0.21 8.87
CA ALA A 568 -13.59 0.40 10.18
C ALA A 568 -13.26 -0.67 11.21
N THR A 569 -11.98 -0.81 11.56
CA THR A 569 -11.60 -1.60 12.73
C THR A 569 -11.65 -0.68 13.95
N PHE A 570 -12.36 -1.10 14.99
CA PHE A 570 -12.48 -0.36 16.23
C PHE A 570 -11.86 -1.14 17.38
N SER A 571 -11.09 -0.46 18.23
CA SER A 571 -10.85 -0.95 19.58
C SER A 571 -11.85 -0.28 20.51
N ILE A 572 -12.67 -1.07 21.18
CA ILE A 572 -13.68 -0.58 22.13
C ILE A 572 -13.23 -0.99 23.52
N LYS A 573 -13.04 -0.01 24.41
CA LYS A 573 -12.73 -0.26 25.81
C LYS A 573 -13.82 0.34 26.68
N LEU A 574 -14.46 -0.49 27.50
CA LEU A 574 -15.40 -0.03 28.50
C LEU A 574 -14.62 0.54 29.69
N LEU A 575 -14.99 1.75 30.11
CA LEU A 575 -14.40 2.43 31.25
C LEU A 575 -15.28 2.20 32.48
N PRO A 576 -14.70 1.90 33.67
CA PRO A 576 -15.48 1.80 34.89
C PRO A 576 -16.09 3.16 35.21
N VAL A 577 -17.41 3.22 35.35
CA VAL A 577 -18.10 4.40 35.85
C VAL A 577 -18.04 4.34 37.37
N SER A 578 -17.32 5.30 37.98
CA SER A 578 -17.27 5.41 39.43
C SER A 578 -18.67 5.64 39.96
N VAL A 579 -19.19 4.67 40.72
CA VAL A 579 -20.28 4.93 41.65
C VAL A 579 -19.69 5.84 42.73
N GLU A 580 -20.30 6.99 42.98
CA GLU A 580 -20.05 7.74 44.21
C GLU A 580 -20.47 6.84 45.38
N GLU A 581 -19.53 6.06 45.92
CA GLU A 581 -19.66 5.50 47.26
C GLU A 581 -19.14 6.51 48.28
N GLU A 582 -20.02 6.84 49.22
CA GLU A 582 -19.80 7.69 50.38
C GLU A 582 -18.50 7.35 51.14
N GLU A 583 -17.83 8.41 51.59
CA GLU A 583 -16.77 8.50 52.61
C GLU A 583 -16.18 7.20 53.22
N ARG A 584 -14.86 6.99 53.05
CA ARG A 584 -13.88 6.89 54.17
C ARG A 584 -12.44 6.60 53.72
N GLY A 585 -11.54 7.53 54.05
CA GLY A 585 -10.17 7.22 54.49
C GLY A 585 -9.07 7.13 53.41
N PRO A 586 -7.85 7.62 53.70
CA PRO A 586 -6.86 7.93 52.68
C PRO A 586 -6.06 6.68 52.26
N ARG A 587 -5.50 6.68 51.04
CA ARG A 587 -4.08 6.38 50.78
C ARG A 587 -3.72 6.50 49.27
N PHE A 588 -2.69 7.33 49.04
CA PHE A 588 -1.62 7.28 48.04
C PHE A 588 -1.93 7.01 46.55
N GLY A 589 -1.96 8.10 45.78
CA GLY A 589 -0.89 8.38 44.82
C GLY A 589 -0.81 7.52 43.57
N LEU A 590 -1.49 7.95 42.51
CA LEU A 590 -1.01 7.81 41.14
C LEU A 590 -1.10 9.17 40.47
N ALA A 591 0.04 9.70 40.04
CA ALA A 591 0.09 10.91 39.22
C ALA A 591 -0.70 10.66 37.92
N PRO A 592 -1.45 11.66 37.39
CA PRO A 592 -2.07 11.54 36.09
C PRO A 592 -1.01 11.22 35.04
N GLN A 593 -1.31 10.23 34.18
CA GLN A 593 -0.46 9.86 33.05
C GLN A 593 -0.20 11.09 32.18
N PRO A 594 1.05 11.31 31.70
CA PRO A 594 1.36 12.48 30.90
C PRO A 594 0.60 12.45 29.56
N VAL A 595 -0.23 13.47 29.37
CA VAL A 595 -0.76 13.92 28.09
C VAL A 595 0.43 14.40 27.26
N LYS A 596 0.54 13.88 26.03
CA LYS A 596 1.56 14.32 25.07
C LYS A 596 1.31 15.80 24.72
N ASP A 597 2.37 16.59 24.64
CA ASP A 597 2.34 18.01 24.23
C ASP A 597 1.53 18.95 25.15
N ALA A 598 1.77 18.87 26.47
CA ALA A 598 1.17 19.75 27.48
C ALA A 598 2.22 20.39 28.42
N LEU A 599 1.93 21.60 28.90
CA LEU A 599 2.66 22.28 29.96
C LEU A 599 2.15 21.80 31.32
N TYR A 600 3.06 21.28 32.16
CA TYR A 600 2.75 20.80 33.50
C TYR A 600 3.21 21.80 34.56
N ILE A 601 2.28 22.20 35.43
CA ILE A 601 2.53 23.15 36.51
C ILE A 601 2.10 22.51 37.82
N THR A 602 3.04 22.35 38.74
CA THR A 602 2.76 21.90 40.11
C THR A 602 2.57 23.13 40.99
N LEU A 603 1.43 23.21 41.68
CA LEU A 603 1.11 24.25 42.64
C LEU A 603 1.21 23.64 44.04
N GLU A 604 1.99 24.27 44.92
CA GLU A 604 2.28 23.70 46.24
C GLU A 604 1.09 23.78 47.21
N ASP A 605 0.12 24.66 46.93
CA ASP A 605 -1.14 24.78 47.64
C ASP A 605 -2.33 24.45 46.73
N GLY A 606 -3.37 23.81 47.28
CA GLY A 606 -4.60 23.48 46.53
C GLY A 606 -5.50 24.68 46.23
N ALA A 607 -4.96 25.91 46.26
CA ALA A 607 -5.72 27.14 46.07
C ALA A 607 -5.93 27.45 44.58
N THR A 608 -6.92 28.31 44.28
CA THR A 608 -7.17 28.78 42.91
C THR A 608 -6.10 29.80 42.50
N HIS A 609 -5.47 29.55 41.35
CA HIS A 609 -4.46 30.41 40.74
C HIS A 609 -4.93 30.89 39.36
N MET A 610 -4.61 32.14 39.03
CA MET A 610 -4.74 32.64 37.67
C MET A 610 -3.46 32.31 36.90
N ILE A 611 -3.56 31.48 35.86
CA ILE A 611 -2.43 31.09 35.02
C ILE A 611 -2.57 31.71 33.65
N THR A 612 -1.54 32.44 33.21
CA THR A 612 -1.52 33.12 31.92
C THR A 612 -0.21 32.81 31.18
N VAL A 613 -0.29 32.42 29.90
CA VAL A 613 0.87 32.24 29.02
C VAL A 613 0.91 33.40 28.05
N HIS A 614 2.06 34.04 27.94
CA HIS A 614 2.31 35.17 27.05
C HIS A 614 3.25 34.76 25.91
N ASP A 615 2.96 35.23 24.69
CA ASP A 615 3.89 35.13 23.56
C ASP A 615 5.13 36.02 23.74
N VAL A 616 6.06 35.95 22.79
CA VAL A 616 7.31 36.74 22.80
C VAL A 616 7.07 38.26 22.79
N LEU A 617 5.88 38.72 22.38
CA LEU A 617 5.49 40.14 22.39
C LEU A 617 4.73 40.53 23.68
N GLY A 618 4.61 39.62 24.65
CA GLY A 618 3.94 39.83 25.94
C GLY A 618 2.41 39.68 25.89
N ARG A 619 1.84 39.22 24.77
CA ARG A 619 0.38 39.09 24.60
C ARG A 619 -0.10 37.76 25.18
N PRO A 620 -1.20 37.72 25.94
CA PRO A 620 -1.71 36.48 26.49
C PRO A 620 -2.27 35.57 25.38
N VAL A 621 -1.67 34.40 25.20
CA VAL A 621 -2.14 33.35 24.28
C VAL A 621 -2.97 32.27 25.01
N TYR A 622 -2.92 32.26 26.34
CA TYR A 622 -3.78 31.45 27.21
C TYR A 622 -3.97 32.15 28.54
N SER A 623 -5.18 32.12 29.09
CA SER A 623 -5.46 32.60 30.46
C SER A 623 -6.67 31.87 31.04
N ALA A 624 -6.49 31.12 32.13
CA ALA A 624 -7.59 30.44 32.82
C ALA A 624 -7.29 30.22 34.30
N GLU A 625 -8.32 30.28 35.14
CA GLU A 625 -8.21 29.98 36.57
C GLU A 625 -8.17 28.47 36.78
N HIS A 626 -7.24 28.01 37.61
CA HIS A 626 -7.08 26.60 37.95
C HIS A 626 -7.02 26.41 39.45
N SER A 627 -7.73 25.41 39.96
CA SER A 627 -7.69 24.99 41.36
C SER A 627 -7.08 23.59 41.48
N GLY A 628 -6.35 23.35 42.57
CA GLY A 628 -5.67 22.08 42.83
C GLY A 628 -4.15 22.18 42.76
N THR A 629 -3.48 21.07 43.07
CA THR A 629 -2.01 21.01 43.25
C THR A 629 -1.24 20.68 41.97
N SER A 630 -1.94 20.37 40.88
CA SER A 630 -1.33 20.09 39.58
C SER A 630 -2.24 20.53 38.45
N VAL A 631 -1.68 21.25 37.49
CA VAL A 631 -2.37 21.74 36.30
C VAL A 631 -1.63 21.25 35.07
N SER A 632 -2.36 20.68 34.12
CA SER A 632 -1.85 20.32 32.79
C SER A 632 -2.56 21.16 31.73
N ILE A 633 -1.81 21.93 30.97
CA ILE A 633 -2.34 22.80 29.92
C ILE A 633 -1.86 22.25 28.57
N PRO A 634 -2.74 21.65 27.75
CA PRO A 634 -2.36 21.23 26.40
C PRO A 634 -1.84 22.42 25.59
N ILE A 635 -0.75 22.23 24.83
CA ILE A 635 -0.17 23.32 24.02
C ILE A 635 -1.17 23.82 22.98
N MET A 636 -2.03 22.94 22.47
CA MET A 636 -3.14 23.28 21.56
C MET A 636 -4.19 24.23 22.15
N SER A 637 -4.20 24.42 23.48
CA SER A 637 -5.05 25.40 24.15
C SER A 637 -4.48 26.82 24.07
N PHE A 638 -3.25 27.00 23.60
CA PHE A 638 -2.74 28.32 23.26
C PHE A 638 -3.44 28.80 21.98
N SER A 639 -3.75 30.09 21.88
CA SER A 639 -4.44 30.64 20.71
C SER A 639 -3.74 30.21 19.41
N SER A 640 -4.48 30.07 18.31
CA SER A 640 -3.99 29.57 17.00
C SER A 640 -2.82 30.35 16.39
N THR A 641 -2.39 31.45 17.02
CA THR A 641 -1.20 32.23 16.71
C THR A 641 0.07 31.73 17.40
N ALA A 642 0.00 30.68 18.22
CA ALA A 642 1.15 30.09 18.89
C ALA A 642 2.08 29.43 17.87
N SER A 643 3.28 29.99 17.71
CA SER A 643 4.36 29.49 16.86
C SER A 643 5.55 29.02 17.72
N ASN A 644 6.43 28.18 17.18
CA ASN A 644 7.62 27.73 17.89
C ASN A 644 8.46 28.95 18.34
N GLY A 645 8.81 29.03 19.63
CA GLY A 645 9.44 30.23 20.18
C GLY A 645 9.49 30.30 21.71
N VAL A 646 9.95 31.44 22.22
CA VAL A 646 10.06 31.73 23.67
C VAL A 646 8.76 32.35 24.17
N TYR A 647 8.23 31.80 25.26
CA TYR A 647 7.00 32.23 25.93
C TYR A 647 7.29 32.56 27.39
N THR A 648 6.38 33.30 28.02
CA THR A 648 6.45 33.58 29.45
C THR A 648 5.20 33.07 30.15
N LEU A 649 5.38 32.24 31.17
CA LEU A 649 4.32 31.79 32.06
C LEU A 649 4.20 32.77 33.24
N SER A 650 3.00 33.28 33.48
CA SER A 650 2.62 34.08 34.66
C SER A 650 1.67 33.27 35.54
N VAL A 651 1.98 33.13 36.82
CA VAL A 651 1.09 32.52 37.82
C VAL A 651 0.81 33.54 38.92
N SER A 652 -0.47 33.86 39.11
CA SER A 652 -0.93 34.86 40.05
C SER A 652 -1.89 34.27 41.09
N ALA A 653 -1.65 34.57 42.37
CA ALA A 653 -2.56 34.27 43.46
C ALA A 653 -2.45 35.32 44.57
N ARG A 654 -3.60 35.67 45.17
CA ARG A 654 -3.71 36.57 46.33
C ARG A 654 -2.93 37.89 46.20
N GLY A 655 -2.91 38.47 45.00
CA GLY A 655 -2.23 39.75 44.71
C GLY A 655 -0.73 39.66 44.43
N HIS A 656 -0.15 38.46 44.36
CA HIS A 656 1.24 38.23 43.97
C HIS A 656 1.31 37.49 42.63
N THR A 657 2.27 37.85 41.78
CA THR A 657 2.51 37.22 40.48
C THR A 657 3.96 36.79 40.36
N ARG A 658 4.19 35.56 39.92
CA ARG A 658 5.51 35.08 39.47
C ARG A 658 5.50 34.81 37.98
N THR A 659 6.59 35.14 37.32
CA THR A 659 6.79 34.92 35.89
C THR A 659 8.01 34.05 35.62
N THR A 660 7.94 33.17 34.62
CA THR A 660 9.07 32.31 34.21
C THR A 660 9.03 32.09 32.70
N PRO A 661 10.14 32.31 31.97
CA PRO A 661 10.19 32.03 30.54
C PRO A 661 10.36 30.53 30.26
N PHE A 662 9.83 30.07 29.13
CA PHE A 662 10.02 28.70 28.63
C PHE A 662 10.02 28.67 27.09
N LEU A 663 10.55 27.61 26.48
CA LEU A 663 10.66 27.47 25.02
C LEU A 663 9.72 26.37 24.52
N LEU A 664 8.99 26.67 23.45
CA LEU A 664 8.20 25.70 22.66
C LEU A 664 8.96 25.36 21.37
N ALA A 665 9.35 24.10 21.23
CA ALA A 665 10.05 23.53 20.08
C ALA A 665 9.12 22.57 19.31
N PRO A 666 9.35 22.35 17.99
CA PRO A 666 8.55 21.45 17.17
C PRO A 666 8.56 19.99 17.63
#